data_AF-A0A556N303-F1
#
_entry.id   AF-A0A556N303-F1
#
_cell.length_a   1.000
_cell.length_b   1.000
_cell.length_c   1.000
_cell.angle_alpha   90.00
_cell.angle_beta   90.00
_cell.angle_gamma   90.00
#
_symmetry.space_group_name_H-M   'P 1'
#
loop_
_entity.id
_entity.type
_entity.pdbx_description
1 polymer ?
#
loop_
_entity_poly.entity_id
_entity_poly.type
_entity_poly.pdbx_seq_one_letter_code
_entity_poly.pdbx_strand_id
1 'polypeptide(L)'
;MKAAVGFSVLASVFLGLHAFGQKKILGPEVYDSWNRVGDVQLSQDGKFSVYSVKPYRGDGFLYLVNLETGKKDSVARGYEPKFDENGSFVVFKIHPGFDTLRKVELAKVNKEKWPKDSLAIWFTADASVRKYGQVKEFKLAEKGDALGFLAPKNEWPKGYLSKSEAKKEAKHEKKKGKIKTDGKLLTLIDPVSKEKKCFKNVTQFEMSKDGKYAVFIQQEKFKKDSVRLGIYDFTKKEVWNDHKRVNEYAGINFSGKDPMLLGMATIDTASDKRWSLFMIHPETKVFRPLIDTSAEFVNEEVLSSNFKPYLNNNDTDVFFGVADRPEKPFKDTLLETEKSKVDIWHWKDKRLQPQQLVELKRDQTRTNLAVYHLNSGEMAVLGNDSLHLHSSERHAQQVMLASCDELYRYETWNTMNPTNYYLVRVSDGKISTLREKVYTRGYLSPGGKQFVFWNHLTKQYYLMDTDSQVEECITCGWKGNFFEDKNGMIEEDEPRGIIGWGPDDSNLFVQAEKDILSYETASKRLHSLTDPLRISDQDTNYQYTLFNLNSDSLRFYPENTILTRFNKTSKMMEVYRIKGPFGNGSFELISGSGHEYFNFVKAKKAERIIFNRSSNSDFPDLFATTQPGAEISRISFANPQQCQYNWSTVELIKWNSYSGIPLEGLIYKPENFDANQEYPLLVYYYEMYSDEIHNHYAPKPTASIIYPTEYASAGYVVFIPNIRYTAGHPANSAYDCILSGTDAVLKKYSNIDPKRMGLQGQSWGGYQTAQLITMTDRFAAAMAGAPVGNMFSAYGGIRWGSGYSRQFQYEHSQSRIGKTIWDSPELYVENSPIFGLPKVKTPLLIMHNDEDGAVPWYQGIELYTGLRRLQKPVWLLNYNGDDHNLMKPANRMDLSIRMRQFFDYYLLNKPEPLWLKEGIPAIQKGKNYKYELTE
;
A
#
# COMPACT_ATOMS: atom_id res chain seq x y z
N MET A 1 37.37 72.04 -23.86
CA MET A 1 38.86 71.96 -23.76
C MET A 1 39.35 70.80 -24.61
N LYS A 2 40.68 70.68 -24.79
CA LYS A 2 41.48 69.59 -25.43
C LYS A 2 40.84 68.18 -25.39
N ALA A 3 41.03 67.29 -26.37
CA ALA A 3 41.66 67.40 -27.71
C ALA A 3 41.21 66.23 -28.62
N ALA A 4 41.56 66.27 -29.91
CA ALA A 4 41.29 65.21 -30.90
C ALA A 4 42.61 64.64 -31.48
N VAL A 5 42.51 63.75 -32.50
CA VAL A 5 43.54 62.84 -33.04
C VAL A 5 43.75 61.62 -32.11
N GLY A 6 43.69 60.34 -32.53
CA GLY A 6 43.36 59.74 -33.84
C GLY A 6 44.50 58.89 -34.41
N PHE A 7 44.30 57.60 -34.71
CA PHE A 7 45.21 56.78 -35.55
C PHE A 7 44.53 55.52 -36.12
N SER A 8 45.23 54.85 -37.06
CA SER A 8 44.73 53.81 -37.97
C SER A 8 44.47 52.42 -37.36
N VAL A 9 43.66 51.63 -38.08
CA VAL A 9 43.45 50.19 -37.84
C VAL A 9 44.69 49.39 -38.26
N LEU A 10 45.09 48.43 -37.42
CA LEU A 10 45.95 47.30 -37.81
C LEU A 10 45.26 46.01 -37.39
N ALA A 11 45.06 45.08 -38.32
CA ALA A 11 44.54 43.75 -38.02
C ALA A 11 45.68 42.78 -37.72
N SER A 12 45.51 41.88 -36.75
CA SER A 12 46.45 40.80 -36.46
C SER A 12 45.70 39.61 -35.89
N VAL A 13 46.00 38.41 -36.41
CA VAL A 13 45.25 37.19 -36.13
C VAL A 13 45.77 36.50 -34.86
N PHE A 14 44.87 36.14 -33.95
CA PHE A 14 45.15 35.19 -32.87
C PHE A 14 44.51 33.84 -33.19
N LEU A 15 45.31 32.78 -33.33
CA LEU A 15 44.80 31.41 -33.26
C LEU A 15 44.57 31.03 -31.80
N GLY A 16 43.32 30.79 -31.42
CA GLY A 16 42.93 30.26 -30.11
C GLY A 16 42.73 28.75 -30.16
N LEU A 17 43.69 27.97 -29.67
CA LEU A 17 43.54 26.52 -29.47
C LEU A 17 42.38 26.24 -28.51
N HIS A 18 41.31 25.62 -29.02
CA HIS A 18 40.18 25.19 -28.19
C HIS A 18 40.43 23.78 -27.65
N ALA A 19 40.68 23.67 -26.34
CA ALA A 19 40.67 22.39 -25.66
C ALA A 19 39.22 21.90 -25.51
N PHE A 20 38.88 20.77 -26.17
CA PHE A 20 37.58 20.13 -25.97
C PHE A 20 37.52 19.46 -24.59
N GLY A 21 36.54 19.85 -23.78
CA GLY A 21 36.24 19.19 -22.52
C GLY A 21 35.59 17.82 -22.72
N GLN A 22 35.83 16.89 -21.78
CA GLN A 22 35.27 15.55 -21.80
C GLN A 22 33.73 15.59 -21.73
N LYS A 23 33.06 14.83 -22.61
CA LYS A 23 31.60 14.80 -22.74
C LYS A 23 30.94 14.05 -21.55
N LYS A 24 29.67 14.36 -21.25
CA LYS A 24 28.93 13.78 -20.12
C LYS A 24 28.40 12.36 -20.41
N ILE A 25 28.57 11.44 -19.46
CA ILE A 25 27.88 10.13 -19.45
C ILE A 25 26.37 10.34 -19.22
N LEU A 26 25.57 9.32 -19.52
CA LEU A 26 24.14 9.40 -19.83
C LEU A 26 23.28 9.16 -18.57
N GLY A 27 22.08 9.75 -18.46
CA GLY A 27 21.39 9.74 -17.16
C GLY A 27 19.87 9.96 -17.07
N PRO A 28 19.28 9.85 -15.85
CA PRO A 28 17.85 9.49 -15.70
C PRO A 28 16.76 10.52 -15.27
N GLU A 29 16.86 11.82 -15.52
CA GLU A 29 16.00 12.85 -14.90
C GLU A 29 14.78 13.40 -15.75
N VAL A 30 13.54 12.85 -15.62
CA VAL A 30 12.48 12.95 -16.70
C VAL A 30 10.93 13.21 -16.42
N TYR A 31 10.05 12.17 -16.42
CA TYR A 31 8.59 12.19 -16.81
C TYR A 31 7.51 12.35 -15.69
N ASP A 32 6.35 13.02 -15.91
CA ASP A 32 5.26 13.18 -14.90
C ASP A 32 3.80 13.50 -15.42
N SER A 33 2.78 12.61 -15.24
CA SER A 33 1.31 12.88 -14.95
C SER A 33 0.29 11.72 -15.30
N TRP A 34 -1.00 11.80 -14.85
CA TRP A 34 -2.24 10.96 -15.12
C TRP A 34 -3.49 11.48 -14.31
N ASN A 35 -4.59 10.72 -14.02
CA ASN A 35 -5.79 11.12 -13.18
C ASN A 35 -6.75 9.98 -12.70
N ARG A 36 -7.60 10.19 -11.64
CA ARG A 36 -8.49 9.22 -10.90
C ARG A 36 -9.66 9.86 -10.07
N VAL A 37 -10.43 9.09 -9.27
CA VAL A 37 -11.64 9.47 -8.45
C VAL A 37 -11.56 8.95 -6.98
N GLY A 38 -12.24 9.55 -5.97
CA GLY A 38 -12.30 9.04 -4.55
C GLY A 38 -13.08 9.90 -3.50
N ASP A 39 -12.87 9.66 -2.18
CA ASP A 39 -13.36 10.44 -0.99
C ASP A 39 -14.89 10.52 -0.70
N VAL A 40 -15.58 9.41 -0.34
CA VAL A 40 -17.07 9.32 -0.29
C VAL A 40 -17.69 9.47 1.11
N GLN A 41 -18.81 10.21 1.24
CA GLN A 41 -19.66 10.25 2.47
C GLN A 41 -21.17 10.54 2.24
N LEU A 42 -21.97 10.34 3.30
CA LEU A 42 -23.43 10.58 3.42
C LEU A 42 -23.75 11.30 4.75
N SER A 43 -24.73 12.22 4.78
CA SER A 43 -25.21 12.88 6.00
C SER A 43 -26.08 11.96 6.89
N GLN A 44 -26.21 12.25 8.19
CA GLN A 44 -26.95 11.37 9.11
C GLN A 44 -28.45 11.26 8.79
N ASP A 45 -29.04 12.28 8.18
CA ASP A 45 -30.41 12.32 7.65
C ASP A 45 -30.54 11.81 6.19
N GLY A 46 -29.40 11.49 5.57
CA GLY A 46 -29.29 11.06 4.18
C GLY A 46 -29.49 12.16 3.12
N LYS A 47 -29.72 13.43 3.44
CA LYS A 47 -30.03 14.45 2.42
C LYS A 47 -28.85 14.84 1.52
N PHE A 48 -27.60 14.66 1.95
CA PHE A 48 -26.41 15.18 1.25
C PHE A 48 -25.27 14.15 1.14
N SER A 49 -24.46 14.27 0.09
CA SER A 49 -23.29 13.41 -0.18
C SER A 49 -22.14 14.17 -0.86
N VAL A 50 -20.92 13.61 -0.81
CA VAL A 50 -19.66 14.24 -1.26
C VAL A 50 -18.70 13.21 -1.88
N TYR A 51 -17.92 13.61 -2.89
CA TYR A 51 -16.83 12.82 -3.53
C TYR A 51 -15.82 13.72 -4.30
N SER A 52 -14.72 13.16 -4.84
CA SER A 52 -13.58 13.89 -5.45
C SER A 52 -12.98 13.26 -6.73
N VAL A 53 -12.19 14.03 -7.49
CA VAL A 53 -11.52 13.67 -8.77
C VAL A 53 -10.12 14.32 -8.82
N LYS A 54 -9.02 13.58 -9.15
CA LYS A 54 -7.62 13.99 -8.84
C LYS A 54 -6.54 13.45 -9.82
N PRO A 55 -5.67 14.32 -10.41
CA PRO A 55 -4.54 13.90 -11.26
C PRO A 55 -3.48 13.05 -10.50
N TYR A 56 -2.62 12.34 -11.23
CA TYR A 56 -1.46 11.62 -10.68
C TYR A 56 -0.40 12.57 -10.12
N ARG A 57 -0.21 13.72 -10.78
CA ARG A 57 0.61 14.84 -10.32
C ARG A 57 0.00 16.14 -10.84
N GLY A 58 -0.63 16.93 -9.96
CA GLY A 58 -1.41 18.12 -10.32
C GLY A 58 -2.51 18.46 -9.29
N ASP A 59 -3.47 19.30 -9.67
CA ASP A 59 -4.63 19.71 -8.85
C ASP A 59 -5.95 19.01 -9.24
N GLY A 60 -6.79 18.66 -8.26
CA GLY A 60 -8.10 17.99 -8.44
C GLY A 60 -9.33 18.83 -8.02
N PHE A 61 -10.47 18.17 -7.81
CA PHE A 61 -11.76 18.76 -7.39
C PHE A 61 -12.50 17.89 -6.36
N LEU A 62 -13.28 18.53 -5.48
CA LEU A 62 -14.31 17.92 -4.64
C LEU A 62 -15.69 18.38 -5.12
N TYR A 63 -16.70 17.52 -5.00
CA TYR A 63 -18.09 17.77 -5.40
C TYR A 63 -19.04 17.51 -4.24
N LEU A 64 -19.97 18.44 -4.01
CA LEU A 64 -21.12 18.25 -3.13
C LEU A 64 -22.36 17.94 -3.98
N VAL A 65 -23.22 17.04 -3.50
CA VAL A 65 -24.53 16.74 -4.10
C VAL A 65 -25.62 16.76 -3.03
N ASN A 66 -26.68 17.52 -3.28
CA ASN A 66 -27.94 17.37 -2.55
C ASN A 66 -28.75 16.22 -3.19
N LEU A 67 -29.04 15.17 -2.41
CA LEU A 67 -29.69 13.94 -2.88
C LEU A 67 -31.24 14.02 -2.90
N GLU A 68 -31.80 15.22 -2.74
CA GLU A 68 -33.24 15.51 -2.89
C GLU A 68 -33.55 16.31 -4.17
N THR A 69 -32.55 17.01 -4.72
CA THR A 69 -32.67 17.91 -5.88
C THR A 69 -31.71 17.60 -7.03
N GLY A 70 -30.74 16.70 -6.83
CA GLY A 70 -29.68 16.42 -7.80
C GLY A 70 -28.67 17.57 -7.99
N LYS A 71 -28.83 18.70 -7.29
CA LYS A 71 -27.95 19.86 -7.44
C LYS A 71 -26.52 19.51 -7.02
N LYS A 72 -25.61 19.62 -7.99
CA LYS A 72 -24.16 19.41 -7.85
C LYS A 72 -23.42 20.74 -7.91
N ASP A 73 -22.46 20.93 -7.01
CA ASP A 73 -21.53 22.07 -6.98
C ASP A 73 -20.13 21.57 -6.56
N SER A 74 -19.08 22.39 -6.71
CA SER A 74 -17.69 21.91 -6.64
C SER A 74 -16.70 22.88 -6.01
N VAL A 75 -15.65 22.33 -5.42
CA VAL A 75 -14.49 23.09 -4.92
C VAL A 75 -13.20 22.49 -5.48
N ALA A 76 -12.53 23.25 -6.34
CA ALA A 76 -11.19 22.93 -6.80
C ALA A 76 -10.23 22.73 -5.60
N ARG A 77 -9.45 21.66 -5.66
CA ARG A 77 -8.49 21.18 -4.64
C ARG A 77 -9.10 20.73 -3.31
N GLY A 78 -10.42 20.54 -3.24
CA GLY A 78 -11.08 20.01 -2.04
C GLY A 78 -10.77 18.52 -1.76
N TYR A 79 -10.73 18.12 -0.48
CA TYR A 79 -10.57 16.73 -0.03
C TYR A 79 -10.94 16.54 1.46
N GLU A 80 -11.05 15.29 1.93
CA GLU A 80 -11.40 14.91 3.32
C GLU A 80 -12.70 15.58 3.87
N PRO A 81 -13.89 15.22 3.37
CA PRO A 81 -15.16 15.67 3.95
C PRO A 81 -15.47 15.01 5.30
N LYS A 82 -16.23 15.70 6.16
CA LYS A 82 -16.97 15.17 7.33
C LYS A 82 -18.29 15.91 7.54
N PHE A 83 -19.41 15.18 7.60
CA PHE A 83 -20.73 15.71 8.00
C PHE A 83 -20.87 15.82 9.53
N ASP A 84 -21.67 16.79 9.97
CA ASP A 84 -22.13 16.94 11.35
C ASP A 84 -23.20 15.90 11.75
N GLU A 85 -23.60 15.91 13.03
CA GLU A 85 -24.62 14.98 13.54
C GLU A 85 -26.01 15.20 12.92
N ASN A 86 -26.29 16.39 12.40
CA ASN A 86 -27.61 16.83 11.96
C ASN A 86 -27.72 17.05 10.44
N GLY A 87 -26.64 16.87 9.68
CA GLY A 87 -26.60 17.16 8.24
C GLY A 87 -26.68 18.65 7.89
N SER A 88 -26.48 19.54 8.87
CA SER A 88 -26.52 21.00 8.72
C SER A 88 -25.30 21.58 7.99
N PHE A 89 -24.17 20.87 7.97
CA PHE A 89 -22.99 21.26 7.22
C PHE A 89 -22.05 20.08 6.91
N VAL A 90 -21.22 20.25 5.87
CA VAL A 90 -20.00 19.46 5.71
C VAL A 90 -18.78 20.33 5.89
N VAL A 91 -17.76 19.81 6.57
CA VAL A 91 -16.44 20.43 6.68
C VAL A 91 -15.42 19.61 5.88
N PHE A 92 -14.55 20.29 5.13
CA PHE A 92 -13.51 19.68 4.29
C PHE A 92 -12.29 20.60 4.13
N LYS A 93 -11.16 20.04 3.69
CA LYS A 93 -9.92 20.79 3.40
C LYS A 93 -9.83 21.15 1.91
N ILE A 94 -9.03 22.16 1.59
CA ILE A 94 -8.72 22.61 0.22
C ILE A 94 -7.21 22.79 0.11
N HIS A 95 -6.53 21.95 -0.69
CA HIS A 95 -5.08 22.05 -0.91
C HIS A 95 -4.68 23.36 -1.62
N PRO A 96 -3.46 23.90 -1.39
CA PRO A 96 -2.84 24.89 -2.28
C PRO A 96 -2.56 24.30 -3.66
N GLY A 97 -2.50 25.15 -4.69
CA GLY A 97 -2.28 24.69 -6.07
C GLY A 97 -0.91 24.06 -6.29
N PHE A 98 -0.87 22.93 -6.99
CA PHE A 98 0.31 22.11 -7.25
C PHE A 98 1.52 22.92 -7.75
N ASP A 99 1.34 23.74 -8.79
CA ASP A 99 2.43 24.60 -9.31
C ASP A 99 2.89 25.65 -8.30
N THR A 100 2.02 26.09 -7.38
CA THR A 100 2.42 27.01 -6.31
C THR A 100 3.28 26.28 -5.29
N LEU A 101 2.90 25.06 -4.90
CA LEU A 101 3.70 24.22 -4.02
C LEU A 101 5.06 23.91 -4.65
N ARG A 102 5.09 23.47 -5.91
CA ARG A 102 6.30 23.20 -6.70
C ARG A 102 7.23 24.42 -6.79
N LYS A 103 6.70 25.61 -7.09
CA LYS A 103 7.49 26.87 -7.13
C LYS A 103 8.09 27.23 -5.77
N VAL A 104 7.33 27.03 -4.69
CA VAL A 104 7.75 27.34 -3.32
C VAL A 104 8.77 26.30 -2.80
N GLU A 105 8.66 25.05 -3.22
CA GLU A 105 9.63 23.97 -2.99
C GLU A 105 10.95 24.24 -3.71
N LEU A 106 10.91 24.53 -5.01
CA LEU A 106 12.08 24.89 -5.82
C LEU A 106 12.80 26.15 -5.29
N ALA A 107 12.04 27.14 -4.81
CA ALA A 107 12.59 28.34 -4.17
C ALA A 107 13.17 28.09 -2.76
N LYS A 108 13.20 26.83 -2.28
CA LYS A 108 13.66 26.41 -0.94
C LYS A 108 13.06 27.24 0.20
N VAL A 109 11.85 27.76 -0.01
CA VAL A 109 11.10 28.47 1.02
C VAL A 109 10.84 27.48 2.15
N ASN A 110 11.17 27.86 3.39
CA ASN A 110 10.95 27.03 4.57
C ASN A 110 9.50 26.45 4.57
N LYS A 111 9.36 25.13 4.78
CA LYS A 111 8.06 24.41 4.78
C LYS A 111 7.02 25.00 5.74
N GLU A 112 7.40 25.78 6.74
CA GLU A 112 6.49 26.60 7.57
C GLU A 112 5.80 27.74 6.81
N LYS A 113 6.54 28.41 5.91
CA LYS A 113 6.09 29.55 5.09
C LYS A 113 5.34 29.14 3.82
N TRP A 114 5.32 27.85 3.49
CA TRP A 114 4.58 27.35 2.35
C TRP A 114 3.09 27.72 2.47
N PRO A 115 2.38 27.91 1.34
CA PRO A 115 0.93 27.82 1.31
C PRO A 115 0.45 26.57 2.07
N LYS A 116 -0.67 26.73 2.80
CA LYS A 116 -1.30 25.67 3.58
C LYS A 116 -2.74 25.51 3.15
N ASP A 117 -3.30 24.35 3.44
CA ASP A 117 -4.69 24.05 3.12
C ASP A 117 -5.62 25.12 3.69
N SER A 118 -6.81 25.25 3.13
CA SER A 118 -7.88 26.05 3.73
C SER A 118 -9.00 25.12 4.16
N LEU A 119 -9.54 25.31 5.36
CA LEU A 119 -10.74 24.61 5.77
C LEU A 119 -11.96 25.32 5.15
N ALA A 120 -12.92 24.57 4.66
CA ALA A 120 -14.21 25.06 4.24
C ALA A 120 -15.31 24.36 5.02
N ILE A 121 -16.27 25.14 5.51
CA ILE A 121 -17.54 24.63 6.01
C ILE A 121 -18.61 25.04 5.01
N TRP A 122 -19.32 24.06 4.45
CA TRP A 122 -20.42 24.26 3.53
C TRP A 122 -21.72 23.98 4.25
N PHE A 123 -22.53 25.02 4.43
CA PHE A 123 -23.82 24.93 5.09
C PHE A 123 -24.86 24.43 4.10
N THR A 124 -25.59 23.39 4.48
CA THR A 124 -26.49 22.67 3.56
C THR A 124 -27.78 23.43 3.29
N ALA A 125 -28.22 24.26 4.24
CA ALA A 125 -29.46 25.04 4.17
C ALA A 125 -29.43 26.23 3.19
N ASP A 126 -28.28 26.92 3.05
CA ASP A 126 -28.13 28.11 2.20
C ASP A 126 -27.08 27.93 1.08
N ALA A 127 -26.47 26.74 0.99
CA ALA A 127 -25.33 26.42 0.15
C ALA A 127 -24.11 27.35 0.32
N SER A 128 -24.01 28.10 1.42
CA SER A 128 -22.89 29.02 1.66
C SER A 128 -21.61 28.27 2.09
N VAL A 129 -20.46 28.73 1.59
CA VAL A 129 -19.15 28.15 1.92
C VAL A 129 -18.33 29.14 2.74
N ARG A 130 -18.25 28.94 4.06
CA ARG A 130 -17.37 29.71 4.96
C ARG A 130 -15.97 29.12 4.93
N LYS A 131 -15.00 29.89 4.41
CA LYS A 131 -13.61 29.44 4.24
C LYS A 131 -12.69 30.03 5.33
N TYR A 132 -12.04 29.16 6.08
CA TYR A 132 -10.97 29.48 7.02
C TYR A 132 -9.65 29.21 6.31
N GLY A 133 -9.08 30.26 5.71
CA GLY A 133 -7.79 30.17 5.02
C GLY A 133 -6.65 29.84 5.98
N GLN A 134 -5.73 28.98 5.55
CA GLN A 134 -4.62 28.45 6.34
C GLN A 134 -5.10 27.60 7.55
N VAL A 135 -5.20 26.29 7.35
CA VAL A 135 -5.47 25.24 8.35
C VAL A 135 -4.50 24.07 8.14
N LYS A 136 -4.15 23.37 9.23
CA LYS A 136 -3.28 22.18 9.26
C LYS A 136 -4.08 20.88 9.50
N GLU A 137 -5.10 20.96 10.34
CA GLU A 137 -5.84 19.81 10.89
C GLU A 137 -7.22 20.28 11.33
N PHE A 138 -8.24 19.41 11.25
CA PHE A 138 -9.57 19.65 11.81
C PHE A 138 -10.16 18.35 12.39
N LYS A 139 -11.03 18.48 13.40
CA LYS A 139 -11.79 17.38 14.00
C LYS A 139 -13.19 17.88 14.34
N LEU A 140 -14.17 17.03 14.10
CA LEU A 140 -15.59 17.25 14.33
C LEU A 140 -16.04 16.18 15.33
N ALA A 141 -16.93 16.53 16.25
CA ALA A 141 -17.48 15.56 17.20
C ALA A 141 -18.30 14.46 16.49
N GLU A 142 -18.45 13.30 17.14
CA GLU A 142 -19.39 12.25 16.67
C GLU A 142 -20.85 12.60 17.00
N LYS A 143 -21.06 13.49 17.98
CA LYS A 143 -22.34 14.02 18.43
C LYS A 143 -22.24 15.52 18.72
N GLY A 144 -23.30 16.27 18.40
CA GLY A 144 -23.33 17.73 18.45
C GLY A 144 -22.46 18.41 17.38
N ASP A 145 -22.58 19.73 17.29
CA ASP A 145 -22.04 20.52 16.17
C ASP A 145 -20.58 20.99 16.40
N ALA A 146 -19.92 20.53 17.46
CA ALA A 146 -18.63 21.04 17.90
C ALA A 146 -17.49 20.68 16.91
N LEU A 147 -16.77 21.70 16.42
CA LEU A 147 -15.68 21.60 15.45
C LEU A 147 -14.41 22.28 15.99
N GLY A 148 -13.27 21.61 15.93
CA GLY A 148 -11.96 22.20 16.18
C GLY A 148 -11.07 22.20 14.94
N PHE A 149 -10.22 23.23 14.77
CA PHE A 149 -9.19 23.25 13.73
C PHE A 149 -7.94 24.08 14.10
N LEU A 150 -6.78 23.68 13.58
CA LEU A 150 -5.48 24.34 13.84
C LEU A 150 -5.05 25.24 12.68
N ALA A 151 -4.86 26.54 12.91
CA ALA A 151 -4.34 27.48 11.92
C ALA A 151 -2.79 27.60 11.98
N PRO A 152 -2.04 27.56 10.85
CA PRO A 152 -0.57 27.57 10.77
C PRO A 152 0.13 28.75 11.45
N LYS A 153 -0.57 29.89 11.53
CA LYS A 153 -0.16 31.10 12.24
C LYS A 153 -0.69 31.08 13.68
N ASN A 154 0.18 31.45 14.60
CA ASN A 154 -0.12 31.56 16.02
C ASN A 154 -0.48 33.01 16.41
N GLU A 155 -1.48 33.57 15.70
CA GLU A 155 -1.89 34.97 15.77
C GLU A 155 -3.41 35.05 15.98
N TRP A 156 -3.88 35.96 16.84
CA TRP A 156 -5.32 36.13 17.06
C TRP A 156 -6.03 36.61 15.79
N PRO A 157 -7.27 36.15 15.50
CA PRO A 157 -8.07 36.70 14.41
C PRO A 157 -8.29 38.21 14.60
N LYS A 158 -8.28 38.98 13.51
CA LYS A 158 -8.54 40.43 13.56
C LYS A 158 -9.87 40.70 14.25
N GLY A 159 -9.86 41.57 15.27
CA GLY A 159 -11.05 41.94 16.05
C GLY A 159 -11.51 40.90 17.08
N TYR A 160 -10.77 39.81 17.32
CA TYR A 160 -11.17 38.78 18.30
C TYR A 160 -11.09 39.26 19.76
N LEU A 161 -10.08 40.06 20.09
CA LEU A 161 -9.90 40.65 21.43
C LEU A 161 -10.44 42.08 21.47
N SER A 162 -11.06 42.47 22.58
CA SER A 162 -11.38 43.88 22.82
C SER A 162 -10.12 44.74 22.96
N LYS A 163 -10.26 46.06 22.83
CA LYS A 163 -9.18 47.03 23.08
C LYS A 163 -8.59 46.94 24.49
N SER A 164 -9.32 46.37 25.46
CA SER A 164 -8.83 46.14 26.83
C SER A 164 -8.02 44.86 26.93
N GLU A 165 -8.51 43.75 26.38
CA GLU A 165 -7.82 42.45 26.38
C GLU A 165 -6.54 42.49 25.55
N ALA A 166 -6.57 43.10 24.37
CA ALA A 166 -5.37 43.30 23.54
C ALA A 166 -4.28 44.11 24.29
N LYS A 167 -4.66 45.10 25.12
CA LYS A 167 -3.73 45.81 26.00
C LYS A 167 -3.22 44.95 27.16
N LYS A 168 -4.09 44.13 27.78
CA LYS A 168 -3.69 43.18 28.84
C LYS A 168 -2.70 42.14 28.30
N GLU A 169 -2.97 41.55 27.14
CA GLU A 169 -2.08 40.55 26.53
C GLU A 169 -0.77 41.17 26.04
N ALA A 170 -0.80 42.34 25.39
CA ALA A 170 0.44 43.03 25.03
C ALA A 170 1.30 43.38 26.26
N LYS A 171 0.68 43.68 27.42
CA LYS A 171 1.39 43.85 28.70
C LYS A 171 1.93 42.54 29.26
N HIS A 172 1.23 41.42 29.05
CA HIS A 172 1.66 40.07 29.47
C HIS A 172 2.79 39.51 28.58
N GLU A 173 2.69 39.65 27.25
CA GLU A 173 3.77 39.32 26.30
C GLU A 173 5.01 40.20 26.55
N LYS A 174 4.85 41.48 26.91
CA LYS A 174 5.98 42.32 27.38
C LYS A 174 6.58 41.85 28.71
N LYS A 175 5.77 41.36 29.66
CA LYS A 175 6.26 40.93 31.00
C LYS A 175 6.92 39.54 31.01
N LYS A 176 6.48 38.60 30.16
CA LYS A 176 7.09 37.25 30.02
C LYS A 176 8.02 37.10 28.80
N GLY A 177 8.02 38.10 27.91
CA GLY A 177 8.65 38.03 26.59
C GLY A 177 7.90 37.08 25.64
N LYS A 178 8.05 37.30 24.33
CA LYS A 178 7.44 36.44 23.31
C LYS A 178 7.87 34.98 23.49
N ILE A 179 6.96 34.06 23.14
CA ILE A 179 7.13 32.61 23.21
C ILE A 179 7.69 32.13 21.86
N LYS A 180 8.67 31.21 21.89
CA LYS A 180 9.08 30.42 20.72
C LYS A 180 8.22 29.16 20.73
N THR A 181 7.53 28.87 19.64
CA THR A 181 6.48 27.85 19.59
C THR A 181 6.19 27.52 18.13
N ASP A 182 6.21 26.24 17.78
CA ASP A 182 5.70 25.76 16.49
C ASP A 182 4.18 25.55 16.54
N GLY A 183 3.62 25.43 17.76
CA GLY A 183 2.21 25.40 18.08
C GLY A 183 1.38 26.53 17.43
N LYS A 184 0.11 26.19 17.20
CA LYS A 184 -0.82 26.82 16.25
C LYS A 184 -1.96 27.54 16.96
N LEU A 185 -2.73 28.34 16.22
CA LEU A 185 -4.00 28.84 16.75
C LEU A 185 -5.05 27.73 16.59
N LEU A 186 -5.39 27.04 17.68
CA LEU A 186 -6.61 26.23 17.71
C LEU A 186 -7.81 27.17 17.72
N THR A 187 -8.75 26.95 16.83
CA THR A 187 -10.09 27.51 16.89
C THR A 187 -11.05 26.37 17.17
N LEU A 188 -11.65 26.36 18.36
CA LEU A 188 -12.86 25.61 18.64
C LEU A 188 -14.04 26.50 18.24
N ILE A 189 -14.99 25.97 17.49
CA ILE A 189 -16.15 26.68 16.98
C ILE A 189 -17.37 25.77 17.00
N ASP A 190 -18.51 26.35 17.33
CA ASP A 190 -19.82 25.84 16.95
C ASP A 190 -20.20 26.55 15.62
N PRO A 191 -20.25 25.84 14.48
CA PRO A 191 -20.55 26.45 13.18
C PRO A 191 -21.98 27.00 13.05
N VAL A 192 -22.91 26.55 13.89
CA VAL A 192 -24.33 26.88 13.92
C VAL A 192 -24.56 28.15 14.75
N SER A 193 -24.22 28.15 16.05
CA SER A 193 -24.32 29.34 16.90
C SER A 193 -23.29 30.42 16.58
N LYS A 194 -22.21 30.04 15.87
CA LYS A 194 -21.06 30.88 15.49
C LYS A 194 -20.18 31.29 16.68
N GLU A 195 -20.42 30.75 17.88
CA GLU A 195 -19.52 30.92 19.02
C GLU A 195 -18.17 30.26 18.74
N LYS A 196 -17.07 30.95 19.08
CA LYS A 196 -15.71 30.43 18.87
C LYS A 196 -14.74 30.77 20.00
N LYS A 197 -14.03 29.76 20.47
CA LYS A 197 -12.96 29.86 21.46
C LYS A 197 -11.61 29.59 20.77
N CYS A 198 -10.76 30.60 20.74
CA CYS A 198 -9.43 30.48 20.13
C CYS A 198 -8.35 30.29 21.21
N PHE A 199 -7.33 29.48 20.93
CA PHE A 199 -6.20 29.19 21.81
C PHE A 199 -4.90 29.27 21.01
N LYS A 200 -3.97 30.13 21.45
CA LYS A 200 -2.62 30.24 20.87
C LYS A 200 -1.72 29.09 21.35
N ASN A 201 -0.69 28.76 20.56
CA ASN A 201 0.38 27.80 20.84
C ASN A 201 -0.01 26.30 20.86
N VAL A 202 -1.14 25.88 20.28
CA VAL A 202 -1.63 24.49 20.35
C VAL A 202 -0.95 23.57 19.32
N THR A 203 -0.37 22.46 19.75
CA THR A 203 0.33 21.49 18.88
C THR A 203 -0.55 20.32 18.43
N GLN A 204 -1.45 19.86 19.29
CA GLN A 204 -2.38 18.74 19.09
C GLN A 204 -3.74 19.06 19.75
N PHE A 205 -4.81 18.42 19.30
CA PHE A 205 -6.10 18.39 19.99
C PHE A 205 -6.89 17.12 19.66
N GLU A 206 -7.78 16.70 20.54
CA GLU A 206 -8.79 15.64 20.32
C GLU A 206 -10.14 16.10 20.89
N MET A 207 -11.22 15.45 20.48
CA MET A 207 -12.60 15.78 20.90
C MET A 207 -13.28 14.54 21.47
N SER A 208 -14.10 14.71 22.51
CA SER A 208 -14.90 13.61 23.05
C SER A 208 -16.02 13.25 22.07
N LYS A 209 -16.39 11.96 22.03
CA LYS A 209 -17.46 11.45 21.14
C LYS A 209 -18.80 12.16 21.36
N ASP A 210 -19.05 12.65 22.56
CA ASP A 210 -20.26 13.38 22.94
C ASP A 210 -20.19 14.91 22.70
N GLY A 211 -19.10 15.42 22.12
CA GLY A 211 -18.90 16.83 21.80
C GLY A 211 -18.71 17.78 22.99
N LYS A 212 -18.87 17.29 24.24
CA LYS A 212 -18.79 18.14 25.45
C LYS A 212 -17.38 18.66 25.73
N TYR A 213 -16.35 17.90 25.37
CA TYR A 213 -14.96 18.20 25.70
C TYR A 213 -14.06 18.25 24.47
N ALA A 214 -13.18 19.24 24.42
CA ALA A 214 -11.99 19.20 23.58
C ALA A 214 -10.73 19.25 24.46
N VAL A 215 -9.90 18.22 24.38
CA VAL A 215 -8.54 18.26 24.92
C VAL A 215 -7.62 18.92 23.90
N PHE A 216 -6.71 19.77 24.36
CA PHE A 216 -5.70 20.39 23.50
C PHE A 216 -4.37 20.53 24.21
N ILE A 217 -3.28 20.35 23.48
CA ILE A 217 -1.91 20.41 23.98
C ILE A 217 -1.31 21.76 23.60
N GLN A 218 -0.97 22.59 24.59
CA GLN A 218 -0.57 23.98 24.37
C GLN A 218 0.86 24.25 24.84
N GLN A 219 1.71 24.78 23.97
CA GLN A 219 3.06 25.20 24.34
C GLN A 219 3.05 26.47 25.22
N GLU A 220 3.94 26.49 26.21
CA GLU A 220 4.22 27.62 27.06
C GLU A 220 5.73 27.80 27.29
N LYS A 221 6.14 29.07 27.38
CA LYS A 221 7.50 29.46 27.74
C LYS A 221 7.75 29.24 29.22
N PHE A 222 8.47 28.18 29.55
CA PHE A 222 9.11 27.97 30.84
C PHE A 222 10.65 28.06 30.69
N LYS A 223 11.43 27.53 31.64
CA LYS A 223 12.91 27.51 31.54
C LYS A 223 13.47 26.60 30.44
N LYS A 224 12.62 25.71 29.90
CA LYS A 224 12.77 25.01 28.61
C LYS A 224 11.45 25.19 27.84
N ASP A 225 11.46 24.91 26.54
CA ASP A 225 10.21 24.82 25.76
C ASP A 225 9.37 23.67 26.33
N SER A 226 8.10 23.93 26.65
CA SER A 226 7.22 23.01 27.38
C SER A 226 5.78 23.07 26.88
N VAL A 227 5.02 21.99 27.06
CA VAL A 227 3.58 21.91 26.83
C VAL A 227 2.80 21.70 28.12
N ARG A 228 1.58 22.22 28.16
CA ARG A 228 0.52 21.91 29.13
C ARG A 228 -0.65 21.25 28.40
N LEU A 229 -1.40 20.41 29.10
CA LEU A 229 -2.68 19.90 28.62
C LEU A 229 -3.80 20.84 29.06
N GLY A 230 -4.73 21.15 28.15
CA GLY A 230 -5.95 21.92 28.41
C GLY A 230 -7.19 21.12 28.05
N ILE A 231 -8.29 21.34 28.76
CA ILE A 231 -9.61 20.76 28.48
C ILE A 231 -10.61 21.91 28.42
N TYR A 232 -11.17 22.16 27.23
CA TYR A 232 -12.32 23.04 27.04
C TYR A 232 -13.61 22.24 27.24
N ASP A 233 -14.53 22.81 28.02
CA ASP A 233 -15.88 22.29 28.23
C ASP A 233 -16.84 23.15 27.41
N PHE A 234 -17.46 22.59 26.37
CA PHE A 234 -18.41 23.30 25.50
C PHE A 234 -19.72 23.63 26.20
N THR A 235 -20.11 22.86 27.23
CA THR A 235 -21.36 23.05 27.99
C THR A 235 -21.21 24.17 29.01
N LYS A 236 -20.13 24.17 29.80
CA LYS A 236 -19.83 25.19 30.82
C LYS A 236 -19.13 26.42 30.21
N LYS A 237 -18.60 26.30 28.99
CA LYS A 237 -17.79 27.32 28.26
C LYS A 237 -16.47 27.68 28.97
N GLU A 238 -16.01 26.78 29.84
CA GLU A 238 -14.85 26.92 30.71
C GLU A 238 -13.59 26.24 30.14
N VAL A 239 -12.42 26.66 30.61
CA VAL A 239 -11.12 26.10 30.23
C VAL A 239 -10.39 25.65 31.48
N TRP A 240 -10.28 24.34 31.68
CA TRP A 240 -9.30 23.79 32.62
C TRP A 240 -7.94 23.65 31.95
N ASN A 241 -6.87 23.82 32.72
CA ASN A 241 -5.49 23.59 32.26
C ASN A 241 -4.76 22.83 33.35
N ASP A 242 -4.02 21.80 32.97
CA ASP A 242 -3.12 21.07 33.85
C ASP A 242 -2.06 22.02 34.44
N HIS A 243 -1.69 21.78 35.70
CA HIS A 243 -0.60 22.47 36.38
C HIS A 243 0.77 21.86 36.04
N LYS A 244 0.79 20.61 35.56
CA LYS A 244 2.00 19.94 35.08
C LYS A 244 2.49 20.52 33.75
N ARG A 245 3.78 20.31 33.48
CA ARG A 245 4.47 20.70 32.25
C ARG A 245 5.30 19.52 31.78
N VAL A 246 5.19 19.19 30.51
CA VAL A 246 6.01 18.16 29.85
C VAL A 246 6.59 18.71 28.55
N ASN A 247 7.31 17.93 27.76
CA ASN A 247 7.88 18.36 26.47
C ASN A 247 6.94 18.01 25.31
N GLU A 248 6.33 16.82 25.34
CA GLU A 248 5.42 16.34 24.30
C GLU A 248 4.34 15.40 24.87
N TYR A 249 3.25 15.23 24.13
CA TYR A 249 2.20 14.24 24.38
C TYR A 249 1.97 13.40 23.10
N ALA A 250 1.53 12.15 23.26
CA ALA A 250 1.21 11.23 22.16
C ALA A 250 0.04 10.31 22.54
N GLY A 251 -0.55 9.61 21.57
CA GLY A 251 -1.62 8.63 21.81
C GLY A 251 -2.90 9.20 22.46
N ILE A 252 -3.04 10.53 22.57
CA ILE A 252 -4.17 11.18 23.25
C ILE A 252 -5.49 10.67 22.67
N ASN A 253 -6.42 10.28 23.55
CA ASN A 253 -7.74 9.78 23.15
C ASN A 253 -8.77 9.92 24.29
N PHE A 254 -10.05 9.96 23.94
CA PHE A 254 -11.14 9.72 24.89
C PHE A 254 -11.58 8.25 24.77
N SER A 255 -11.70 7.56 25.90
CA SER A 255 -11.99 6.12 25.97
C SER A 255 -12.76 5.80 27.25
N GLY A 256 -13.15 4.53 27.45
CA GLY A 256 -14.06 4.13 28.53
C GLY A 256 -15.53 4.46 28.27
N LYS A 257 -16.39 4.09 29.21
CA LYS A 257 -17.85 4.30 29.11
C LYS A 257 -18.23 5.75 29.41
N ASP A 258 -17.77 6.26 30.54
CA ASP A 258 -17.68 7.69 30.79
C ASP A 258 -16.35 8.19 30.18
N PRO A 259 -16.30 9.35 29.50
CA PRO A 259 -15.20 9.68 28.58
C PRO A 259 -13.89 10.01 29.32
N MET A 260 -13.11 9.00 29.67
CA MET A 260 -11.80 9.16 30.28
C MET A 260 -10.78 9.59 29.23
N LEU A 261 -9.99 10.61 29.57
CA LEU A 261 -8.93 11.12 28.72
C LEU A 261 -7.65 10.33 29.00
N LEU A 262 -7.28 9.44 28.10
CA LEU A 262 -6.02 8.72 28.11
C LEU A 262 -4.97 9.41 27.26
N GLY A 263 -3.70 9.10 27.53
CA GLY A 263 -2.62 9.38 26.61
C GLY A 263 -1.25 9.11 27.19
N MET A 264 -0.24 9.39 26.37
CA MET A 264 1.17 9.36 26.73
C MET A 264 1.72 10.78 26.82
N ALA A 265 2.64 11.01 27.74
CA ALA A 265 3.35 12.27 27.97
C ALA A 265 4.87 11.99 28.04
N THR A 266 5.71 12.99 27.79
CA THR A 266 7.16 12.82 27.97
C THR A 266 7.85 14.11 28.37
N ILE A 267 8.79 14.01 29.32
CA ILE A 267 9.74 15.07 29.71
C ILE A 267 11.12 14.90 29.03
N ASP A 268 11.24 13.96 28.11
CA ASP A 268 12.44 13.65 27.33
C ASP A 268 12.63 14.62 26.16
N THR A 269 13.87 14.86 25.77
CA THR A 269 14.27 15.67 24.61
C THR A 269 14.95 14.87 23.50
N ALA A 270 15.07 13.55 23.66
CA ALA A 270 15.66 12.65 22.67
C ALA A 270 14.85 12.57 21.34
N SER A 271 15.47 11.97 20.32
CA SER A 271 14.77 11.50 19.11
C SER A 271 13.85 10.31 19.41
N ASP A 272 14.35 9.43 20.26
CA ASP A 272 13.86 8.12 20.67
C ASP A 272 13.27 8.23 22.08
N LYS A 273 12.20 9.02 22.19
CA LYS A 273 11.66 9.50 23.48
C LYS A 273 11.11 8.36 24.34
N ARG A 274 11.46 8.35 25.62
CA ARG A 274 10.71 7.60 26.63
C ARG A 274 9.39 8.29 26.96
N TRP A 275 8.28 7.55 26.96
CA TRP A 275 6.96 8.06 27.31
C TRP A 275 6.53 7.63 28.72
N SER A 276 5.50 8.28 29.25
CA SER A 276 4.77 7.92 30.46
C SER A 276 3.27 7.90 30.16
N LEU A 277 2.55 6.89 30.65
CA LEU A 277 1.11 6.71 30.43
C LEU A 277 0.31 7.39 31.55
N PHE A 278 -0.78 8.07 31.20
CA PHE A 278 -1.65 8.75 32.17
C PHE A 278 -3.14 8.70 31.79
N MET A 279 -3.99 8.98 32.77
CA MET A 279 -5.44 9.12 32.64
C MET A 279 -5.93 10.40 33.34
N ILE A 280 -6.92 11.09 32.77
CA ILE A 280 -7.59 12.25 33.37
C ILE A 280 -9.11 12.08 33.24
N HIS A 281 -9.84 12.30 34.34
CA HIS A 281 -11.30 12.38 34.30
C HIS A 281 -11.73 13.81 33.92
N PRO A 282 -12.38 14.06 32.77
CA PRO A 282 -12.52 15.41 32.22
C PRO A 282 -13.52 16.30 32.99
N GLU A 283 -14.44 15.74 33.77
CA GLU A 283 -15.27 16.57 34.67
C GLU A 283 -14.54 16.95 35.96
N THR A 284 -14.15 15.97 36.78
CA THR A 284 -13.48 16.19 38.09
C THR A 284 -12.05 16.73 37.99
N LYS A 285 -11.45 16.69 36.80
CA LYS A 285 -10.07 17.13 36.48
C LYS A 285 -8.97 16.37 37.22
N VAL A 286 -9.28 15.20 37.79
CA VAL A 286 -8.31 14.35 38.50
C VAL A 286 -7.32 13.75 37.50
N PHE A 287 -6.02 14.01 37.70
CA PHE A 287 -4.92 13.40 36.95
C PHE A 287 -4.41 12.15 37.68
N ARG A 288 -4.40 10.99 37.02
CA ARG A 288 -3.78 9.75 37.49
C ARG A 288 -2.61 9.35 36.58
N PRO A 289 -1.34 9.36 37.05
CA PRO A 289 -0.27 8.67 36.33
C PRO A 289 -0.51 7.16 36.40
N LEU A 290 -0.13 6.43 35.35
CA LEU A 290 -0.23 4.97 35.28
C LEU A 290 1.16 4.34 35.16
N ILE A 291 1.95 4.77 34.16
CA ILE A 291 3.29 4.25 33.87
C ILE A 291 4.24 5.42 33.69
N ASP A 292 5.47 5.34 34.19
CA ASP A 292 6.49 6.39 34.02
C ASP A 292 7.62 5.97 33.06
N THR A 293 8.58 6.89 32.83
CA THR A 293 9.69 6.71 31.88
C THR A 293 10.82 5.78 32.39
N SER A 294 10.71 5.22 33.60
CA SER A 294 11.62 4.22 34.14
C SER A 294 11.11 2.79 33.99
N ALA A 295 9.83 2.61 33.62
CA ALA A 295 9.31 1.31 33.23
C ALA A 295 9.98 0.83 31.95
N GLU A 296 10.68 -0.29 32.04
CA GLU A 296 11.24 -1.05 30.93
C GLU A 296 10.51 -2.39 30.86
N PHE A 297 10.07 -2.76 29.67
CA PHE A 297 9.28 -3.98 29.47
C PHE A 297 10.21 -5.14 29.08
N VAL A 298 9.63 -6.28 28.69
CA VAL A 298 10.40 -7.43 28.20
C VAL A 298 11.26 -7.00 27.00
N ASN A 299 12.46 -7.56 26.85
CA ASN A 299 13.38 -7.29 25.72
C ASN A 299 13.78 -5.80 25.51
N GLU A 300 13.84 -4.99 26.57
CA GLU A 300 14.09 -3.52 26.49
C GLU A 300 13.02 -2.74 25.68
N GLU A 301 11.83 -3.31 25.48
CA GLU A 301 10.70 -2.62 24.85
C GLU A 301 10.29 -1.37 25.65
N VAL A 302 9.71 -0.40 24.93
CA VAL A 302 9.21 0.87 25.47
C VAL A 302 7.77 1.13 25.04
N LEU A 303 7.07 2.05 25.71
CA LEU A 303 5.74 2.51 25.33
C LEU A 303 5.70 2.99 23.86
N SER A 304 4.90 2.32 23.03
CA SER A 304 4.79 2.56 21.59
C SER A 304 3.81 3.70 21.29
N SER A 305 4.35 4.81 20.77
CA SER A 305 3.55 5.93 20.25
C SER A 305 2.75 5.60 18.98
N ASN A 306 2.93 4.41 18.40
CA ASN A 306 2.16 3.93 17.25
C ASN A 306 0.77 3.39 17.67
N PHE A 307 0.57 3.13 18.97
CA PHE A 307 -0.68 2.68 19.55
C PHE A 307 -1.42 3.84 20.23
N LYS A 308 -2.76 3.86 20.15
CA LYS A 308 -3.60 4.74 20.96
C LYS A 308 -4.06 3.96 22.19
N PRO A 309 -3.62 4.32 23.42
CA PRO A 309 -4.10 3.65 24.62
C PRO A 309 -5.61 3.77 24.75
N TYR A 310 -6.26 2.69 25.18
CA TYR A 310 -7.70 2.62 25.39
C TYR A 310 -8.04 2.03 26.76
N LEU A 311 -9.19 2.41 27.29
CA LEU A 311 -9.78 1.90 28.53
C LEU A 311 -10.92 0.96 28.12
N ASN A 312 -11.00 -0.23 28.72
CA ASN A 312 -12.10 -1.14 28.43
C ASN A 312 -13.45 -0.57 28.90
N ASN A 313 -14.56 -1.07 28.34
CA ASN A 313 -15.91 -0.56 28.63
C ASN A 313 -16.45 -0.86 30.06
N ASN A 314 -15.63 -1.44 30.94
CA ASN A 314 -15.91 -1.56 32.38
C ASN A 314 -15.11 -0.54 33.22
N ASP A 315 -14.28 0.27 32.57
CA ASP A 315 -13.39 1.27 33.18
C ASP A 315 -12.38 0.67 34.20
N THR A 316 -11.95 -0.59 33.98
CA THR A 316 -11.03 -1.33 34.87
C THR A 316 -9.61 -1.49 34.33
N ASP A 317 -9.42 -1.55 33.01
CA ASP A 317 -8.13 -1.95 32.41
C ASP A 317 -7.73 -1.03 31.26
N VAL A 318 -6.53 -0.46 31.35
CA VAL A 318 -5.96 0.41 30.30
C VAL A 318 -4.99 -0.41 29.46
N PHE A 319 -5.35 -0.60 28.19
CA PHE A 319 -4.50 -1.24 27.20
C PHE A 319 -3.62 -0.21 26.51
N PHE A 320 -2.38 -0.59 26.25
CA PHE A 320 -1.37 0.25 25.60
C PHE A 320 -0.44 -0.60 24.75
N GLY A 321 0.32 0.05 23.88
CA GLY A 321 1.31 -0.63 23.05
C GLY A 321 2.70 -0.57 23.68
N VAL A 322 3.44 -1.67 23.57
CA VAL A 322 4.91 -1.72 23.76
C VAL A 322 5.57 -2.17 22.45
N ALA A 323 6.77 -1.68 22.19
CA ALA A 323 7.50 -2.06 20.97
C ALA A 323 9.01 -1.93 21.18
N ASP A 324 9.75 -2.55 20.26
CA ASP A 324 11.16 -2.30 20.02
C ASP A 324 11.46 -0.79 20.06
N ARG A 325 12.54 -0.39 20.74
CA ARG A 325 12.94 1.01 20.89
C ARG A 325 12.99 1.72 19.53
N PRO A 326 12.20 2.80 19.31
CA PRO A 326 12.07 3.39 17.97
C PRO A 326 13.41 3.77 17.33
N GLU A 327 13.70 3.17 16.18
CA GLU A 327 14.84 3.56 15.34
C GLU A 327 14.76 5.06 15.03
N LYS A 328 15.91 5.75 15.07
CA LYS A 328 15.95 7.19 14.80
C LYS A 328 15.50 7.41 13.35
N PRO A 329 14.50 8.28 13.10
CA PRO A 329 13.87 8.39 11.78
C PRO A 329 14.91 8.76 10.72
N PHE A 330 15.06 7.88 9.74
CA PHE A 330 16.02 8.03 8.65
C PHE A 330 15.77 9.35 7.92
N LYS A 331 16.72 10.30 8.06
CA LYS A 331 16.68 11.59 7.37
C LYS A 331 17.20 11.44 5.95
N ASP A 332 16.35 10.85 5.12
CA ASP A 332 16.47 10.93 3.67
C ASP A 332 16.57 12.40 3.22
N THR A 333 17.37 12.64 2.19
CA THR A 333 17.59 13.95 1.57
C THR A 333 16.93 14.07 0.19
N LEU A 334 16.41 12.97 -0.36
CA LEU A 334 15.77 12.87 -1.67
C LEU A 334 14.28 13.24 -1.63
N LEU A 335 13.74 13.66 -2.77
CA LEU A 335 12.32 13.94 -2.97
C LEU A 335 11.57 12.67 -3.38
N GLU A 336 10.28 12.60 -3.03
CA GLU A 336 9.44 11.41 -3.26
C GLU A 336 9.27 11.02 -4.74
N THR A 337 9.58 11.91 -5.69
CA THR A 337 9.55 11.62 -7.13
C THR A 337 10.92 11.31 -7.73
N GLU A 338 11.97 11.36 -6.93
CA GLU A 338 13.31 10.84 -7.25
C GLU A 338 13.45 9.37 -6.81
N LYS A 339 12.41 8.82 -6.14
CA LYS A 339 12.37 7.48 -5.56
C LYS A 339 11.81 6.43 -6.49
N SER A 340 12.60 5.39 -6.76
CA SER A 340 12.15 4.19 -7.47
C SER A 340 11.15 3.40 -6.64
N LYS A 341 10.20 2.77 -7.33
CA LYS A 341 9.24 1.79 -6.81
C LYS A 341 9.51 0.43 -7.45
N VAL A 342 10.66 -0.13 -7.08
CA VAL A 342 11.06 -1.51 -7.38
C VAL A 342 10.73 -2.44 -6.21
N ASP A 343 10.35 -3.68 -6.50
CA ASP A 343 10.51 -4.81 -5.58
C ASP A 343 11.71 -5.63 -6.05
N ILE A 344 12.66 -5.88 -5.15
CA ILE A 344 13.81 -6.74 -5.44
C ILE A 344 13.51 -8.10 -4.81
N TRP A 345 13.00 -9.01 -5.63
CA TRP A 345 12.76 -10.38 -5.21
C TRP A 345 14.12 -11.10 -5.20
N HIS A 346 14.55 -11.56 -4.04
CA HIS A 346 15.84 -12.18 -3.82
C HIS A 346 15.65 -13.67 -3.54
N TRP A 347 16.34 -14.56 -4.24
CA TRP A 347 16.08 -16.00 -4.15
C TRP A 347 16.16 -16.59 -2.72
N LYS A 348 16.95 -15.98 -1.82
CA LYS A 348 17.03 -16.35 -0.39
C LYS A 348 15.96 -15.71 0.53
N ASP A 349 15.00 -14.98 -0.02
CA ASP A 349 13.92 -14.33 0.76
C ASP A 349 13.12 -15.37 1.57
N LYS A 350 12.88 -15.10 2.86
CA LYS A 350 12.03 -15.94 3.73
C LYS A 350 10.55 -15.87 3.32
N ARG A 351 10.05 -14.67 3.05
CA ARG A 351 8.70 -14.38 2.52
C ARG A 351 8.87 -13.80 1.12
N LEU A 352 8.11 -14.26 0.12
CA LEU A 352 8.16 -13.66 -1.23
C LEU A 352 7.74 -12.18 -1.19
N GLN A 353 8.27 -11.34 -2.07
CA GLN A 353 7.96 -9.90 -2.05
C GLN A 353 6.46 -9.56 -2.06
N PRO A 354 5.56 -10.22 -2.83
CA PRO A 354 4.12 -9.96 -2.73
C PRO A 354 3.57 -10.15 -1.32
N GLN A 355 4.02 -11.17 -0.60
CA GLN A 355 3.67 -11.39 0.80
C GLN A 355 4.24 -10.26 1.68
N GLN A 356 5.51 -9.89 1.51
CA GLN A 356 6.11 -8.78 2.25
C GLN A 356 5.40 -7.43 2.02
N LEU A 357 4.86 -7.20 0.82
CA LEU A 357 4.13 -5.98 0.44
C LEU A 357 2.72 -5.94 1.03
N VAL A 358 2.01 -7.07 1.02
CA VAL A 358 0.71 -7.22 1.70
C VAL A 358 0.87 -7.03 3.21
N GLU A 359 1.94 -7.57 3.79
CA GLU A 359 2.24 -7.50 5.23
C GLU A 359 2.94 -6.19 5.66
N LEU A 360 3.43 -5.38 4.73
CA LEU A 360 4.31 -4.23 4.95
C LEU A 360 3.83 -3.26 6.05
N LYS A 361 2.55 -2.90 6.05
CA LYS A 361 1.99 -1.95 7.03
C LYS A 361 1.97 -2.54 8.43
N ARG A 362 1.59 -3.83 8.56
CA ARG A 362 1.60 -4.57 9.83
C ARG A 362 3.02 -4.61 10.41
N ASP A 363 4.00 -4.92 9.56
CA ASP A 363 5.40 -4.99 9.95
C ASP A 363 5.98 -3.61 10.35
N GLN A 364 5.58 -2.52 9.66
CA GLN A 364 6.04 -1.16 9.97
C GLN A 364 5.44 -0.56 11.25
N THR A 365 4.19 -0.87 11.56
CA THR A 365 3.52 -0.39 12.79
C THR A 365 3.40 -1.48 13.84
N ARG A 366 4.31 -2.46 13.82
CA ARG A 366 4.34 -3.56 14.79
C ARG A 366 4.42 -3.01 16.21
N THR A 367 3.62 -3.57 17.09
CA THR A 367 3.51 -3.15 18.50
C THR A 367 2.85 -4.30 19.25
N ASN A 368 3.52 -4.80 20.27
CA ASN A 368 3.00 -5.80 21.17
C ASN A 368 1.98 -5.14 22.10
N LEU A 369 0.87 -5.83 22.39
CA LEU A 369 -0.17 -5.31 23.28
C LEU A 369 0.26 -5.53 24.73
N ALA A 370 0.00 -4.56 25.59
CA ALA A 370 0.19 -4.63 27.03
C ALA A 370 -1.01 -4.00 27.76
N VAL A 371 -1.13 -4.28 29.05
CA VAL A 371 -2.27 -3.84 29.88
C VAL A 371 -1.80 -3.38 31.26
N TYR A 372 -2.50 -2.39 31.80
CA TYR A 372 -2.36 -1.82 33.14
C TYR A 372 -3.69 -1.96 33.88
N HIS A 373 -3.68 -2.64 35.02
CA HIS A 373 -4.89 -2.89 35.81
C HIS A 373 -5.16 -1.70 36.76
N LEU A 374 -6.26 -0.97 36.57
CA LEU A 374 -6.55 0.23 37.38
C LEU A 374 -6.86 -0.09 38.85
N ASN A 375 -7.16 -1.34 39.18
CA ASN A 375 -7.52 -1.80 40.53
C ASN A 375 -6.29 -2.22 41.36
N SER A 376 -5.32 -2.93 40.79
CA SER A 376 -4.09 -3.36 41.50
C SER A 376 -2.85 -2.51 41.20
N GLY A 377 -2.81 -1.86 40.03
CA GLY A 377 -1.63 -1.16 39.53
C GLY A 377 -0.59 -2.07 38.85
N GLU A 378 -0.91 -3.34 38.67
CA GLU A 378 -0.07 -4.33 37.98
C GLU A 378 -0.10 -4.16 36.46
N MET A 379 0.90 -4.72 35.78
CA MET A 379 1.05 -4.66 34.32
C MET A 379 1.43 -6.03 33.75
N ALA A 380 0.95 -6.31 32.54
CA ALA A 380 1.35 -7.48 31.77
C ALA A 380 1.56 -7.12 30.28
N VAL A 381 2.57 -7.73 29.65
CA VAL A 381 2.71 -7.77 28.19
C VAL A 381 1.97 -9.01 27.69
N LEU A 382 1.11 -8.83 26.70
CA LEU A 382 0.15 -9.82 26.20
C LEU A 382 0.56 -10.42 24.84
N GLY A 383 1.54 -9.83 24.14
CA GLY A 383 1.96 -10.23 22.79
C GLY A 383 3.45 -10.44 22.64
N ASN A 384 3.85 -11.03 21.51
CA ASN A 384 5.23 -11.09 21.04
C ASN A 384 5.26 -11.17 19.51
N ASP A 385 6.47 -11.10 18.93
CA ASP A 385 6.77 -11.13 17.49
C ASP A 385 6.06 -12.20 16.65
N SER A 386 5.66 -13.32 17.27
CA SER A 386 5.07 -14.48 16.59
C SER A 386 3.55 -14.64 16.87
N LEU A 387 3.01 -13.96 17.88
CA LEU A 387 1.61 -14.07 18.32
C LEU A 387 0.73 -12.95 17.75
N HIS A 388 -0.14 -13.29 16.79
CA HIS A 388 -1.22 -12.41 16.34
C HIS A 388 -2.35 -12.42 17.38
N LEU A 389 -2.51 -11.33 18.13
CA LEU A 389 -3.59 -11.17 19.11
C LEU A 389 -4.90 -10.72 18.45
N HIS A 390 -6.02 -11.29 18.90
CA HIS A 390 -7.37 -10.91 18.50
C HIS A 390 -8.06 -10.12 19.63
N SER A 391 -7.57 -8.90 19.90
CA SER A 391 -8.07 -8.00 20.94
C SER A 391 -9.31 -7.19 20.50
N SER A 392 -10.05 -6.64 21.46
CA SER A 392 -11.18 -5.73 21.22
C SER A 392 -11.21 -4.60 22.25
N GLU A 393 -11.32 -3.36 21.78
CA GLU A 393 -11.49 -2.17 22.63
C GLU A 393 -12.85 -2.15 23.36
N ARG A 394 -13.81 -2.98 22.95
CA ARG A 394 -15.24 -2.78 23.22
C ARG A 394 -15.78 -3.58 24.41
N HIS A 395 -14.99 -4.45 25.05
CA HIS A 395 -15.41 -5.28 26.19
C HIS A 395 -14.28 -5.49 27.20
N ALA A 396 -14.62 -5.84 28.45
CA ALA A 396 -13.64 -6.29 29.43
C ALA A 396 -13.23 -7.74 29.15
N GLN A 397 -12.14 -7.92 28.42
CA GLN A 397 -11.59 -9.23 28.08
C GLN A 397 -10.77 -9.77 29.26
N GLN A 398 -11.17 -10.92 29.83
CA GLN A 398 -10.35 -11.66 30.81
C GLN A 398 -9.28 -12.52 30.13
N VAL A 399 -9.57 -12.97 28.91
CA VAL A 399 -8.67 -13.69 28.01
C VAL A 399 -8.77 -13.10 26.60
N MET A 400 -7.67 -13.16 25.86
CA MET A 400 -7.61 -12.86 24.43
C MET A 400 -7.23 -14.12 23.67
N LEU A 401 -7.75 -14.28 22.46
CA LEU A 401 -7.27 -15.29 21.53
C LEU A 401 -5.98 -14.81 20.88
N ALA A 402 -4.99 -15.69 20.76
CA ALA A 402 -3.76 -15.46 20.02
C ALA A 402 -3.51 -16.59 19.02
N SER A 403 -2.82 -16.28 17.91
CA SER A 403 -2.52 -17.25 16.85
C SER A 403 -1.09 -17.11 16.31
N CYS A 404 -0.40 -18.25 16.11
CA CYS A 404 0.95 -18.32 15.56
C CYS A 404 1.03 -19.34 14.41
N ASP A 405 1.60 -18.90 13.29
CA ASP A 405 1.84 -19.63 12.05
C ASP A 405 3.34 -19.88 11.77
N GLU A 406 4.24 -19.36 12.61
CA GLU A 406 5.67 -19.21 12.28
C GLU A 406 6.36 -20.52 11.88
N LEU A 407 6.02 -21.62 12.55
CA LEU A 407 6.56 -22.97 12.30
C LEU A 407 6.27 -23.50 10.89
N TYR A 408 5.37 -22.87 10.14
CA TYR A 408 4.86 -23.34 8.85
C TYR A 408 5.15 -22.38 7.69
N ARG A 409 5.67 -21.18 7.97
CA ARG A 409 5.90 -20.09 6.98
C ARG A 409 6.84 -20.43 5.81
N TYR A 410 7.60 -21.52 5.90
CA TYR A 410 8.50 -21.94 4.81
C TYR A 410 7.82 -22.83 3.76
N GLU A 411 6.68 -23.47 4.09
CA GLU A 411 5.97 -24.39 3.20
C GLU A 411 5.04 -23.65 2.23
N THR A 412 5.56 -22.68 1.46
CA THR A 412 4.76 -21.86 0.52
C THR A 412 4.27 -22.63 -0.73
N TRP A 413 4.21 -23.96 -0.65
CA TRP A 413 3.70 -24.92 -1.63
C TRP A 413 2.64 -25.85 -1.01
N ASN A 414 2.36 -25.71 0.29
CA ASN A 414 1.33 -26.43 1.02
C ASN A 414 0.08 -25.54 1.15
N THR A 415 -1.10 -26.13 1.07
CA THR A 415 -2.39 -25.43 1.00
C THR A 415 -3.11 -25.57 2.33
N MET A 416 -3.54 -24.44 2.90
CA MET A 416 -3.79 -24.26 4.34
C MET A 416 -2.52 -24.45 5.19
N ASN A 417 -1.81 -23.37 5.51
CA ASN A 417 -0.81 -23.44 6.58
C ASN A 417 -1.51 -23.61 7.93
N PRO A 418 -1.22 -24.67 8.72
CA PRO A 418 -1.79 -24.80 10.06
C PRO A 418 -1.41 -23.61 10.93
N THR A 419 -2.27 -23.31 11.90
CA THR A 419 -2.06 -22.25 12.88
C THR A 419 -2.28 -22.82 14.28
N ASN A 420 -1.38 -22.49 15.20
CA ASN A 420 -1.54 -22.81 16.62
C ASN A 420 -2.25 -21.67 17.33
N TYR A 421 -3.32 -22.01 18.04
CA TYR A 421 -4.13 -21.09 18.83
C TYR A 421 -3.81 -21.20 20.31
N TYR A 422 -3.80 -20.05 20.97
CA TYR A 422 -3.52 -19.89 22.39
C TYR A 422 -4.56 -18.95 23.01
N LEU A 423 -4.82 -19.10 24.30
CA LEU A 423 -5.41 -18.04 25.11
C LEU A 423 -4.27 -17.28 25.79
N VAL A 424 -4.33 -15.96 25.75
CA VAL A 424 -3.52 -15.07 26.59
C VAL A 424 -4.42 -14.54 27.69
N ARG A 425 -4.13 -14.85 28.95
CA ARG A 425 -4.85 -14.27 30.07
C ARG A 425 -4.43 -12.81 30.26
N VAL A 426 -5.41 -11.93 30.37
CA VAL A 426 -5.18 -10.48 30.43
C VAL A 426 -4.58 -10.03 31.77
N SER A 427 -4.82 -10.76 32.87
CA SER A 427 -4.33 -10.37 34.22
C SER A 427 -2.84 -10.59 34.46
N ASP A 428 -2.17 -11.43 33.67
CA ASP A 428 -0.78 -11.86 33.91
C ASP A 428 0.03 -12.10 32.62
N GLY A 429 -0.57 -11.91 31.44
CA GLY A 429 0.06 -12.20 30.15
C GLY A 429 0.29 -13.70 29.90
N LYS A 430 -0.23 -14.59 30.74
CA LYS A 430 0.04 -16.02 30.64
C LYS A 430 -0.59 -16.60 29.38
N ILE A 431 0.28 -17.08 28.49
CA ILE A 431 -0.07 -17.86 27.31
C ILE A 431 -0.37 -19.30 27.73
N SER A 432 -1.50 -19.84 27.30
CA SER A 432 -1.85 -21.27 27.40
C SER A 432 -2.32 -21.78 26.05
N THR A 433 -1.78 -22.92 25.60
CA THR A 433 -2.19 -23.57 24.35
C THR A 433 -3.69 -23.90 24.40
N LEU A 434 -4.40 -23.52 23.33
CA LEU A 434 -5.83 -23.75 23.16
C LEU A 434 -6.09 -24.84 22.14
N ARG A 435 -5.43 -24.77 20.97
CA ARG A 435 -5.47 -25.84 19.95
C ARG A 435 -4.28 -25.73 19.00
N GLU A 436 -3.61 -26.84 18.75
CA GLU A 436 -2.55 -26.90 17.73
C GLU A 436 -3.10 -27.35 16.38
N LYS A 437 -2.38 -27.03 15.30
CA LYS A 437 -2.68 -27.45 13.91
C LYS A 437 -4.13 -27.19 13.46
N VAL A 438 -4.64 -25.99 13.71
CA VAL A 438 -5.93 -25.57 13.16
C VAL A 438 -5.65 -24.96 11.78
N TYR A 439 -6.05 -25.63 10.71
CA TYR A 439 -5.80 -25.21 9.32
C TYR A 439 -6.73 -24.08 8.85
N THR A 440 -7.63 -23.60 9.73
CA THR A 440 -8.70 -22.64 9.46
C THR A 440 -8.84 -21.67 10.62
N ARG A 441 -9.53 -20.53 10.41
CA ARG A 441 -9.65 -19.51 11.44
C ARG A 441 -10.53 -19.99 12.60
N GLY A 442 -9.94 -20.06 13.80
CA GLY A 442 -10.67 -20.11 15.07
C GLY A 442 -11.11 -18.73 15.54
N TYR A 443 -12.21 -18.67 16.30
CA TYR A 443 -12.82 -17.44 16.79
C TYR A 443 -13.21 -17.58 18.26
N LEU A 444 -12.96 -16.53 19.04
CA LEU A 444 -13.36 -16.44 20.44
C LEU A 444 -14.65 -15.63 20.56
N SER A 445 -15.51 -15.97 21.51
CA SER A 445 -16.71 -15.18 21.83
C SER A 445 -16.32 -13.80 22.38
N PRO A 446 -17.12 -12.73 22.18
CA PRO A 446 -16.82 -11.40 22.70
C PRO A 446 -16.57 -11.33 24.22
N GLY A 447 -17.22 -12.20 25.00
CA GLY A 447 -17.02 -12.38 26.44
C GLY A 447 -15.89 -13.36 26.84
N GLY A 448 -15.19 -13.95 25.87
CA GLY A 448 -13.97 -14.75 26.10
C GLY A 448 -14.17 -16.20 26.53
N LYS A 449 -15.41 -16.70 26.64
CA LYS A 449 -15.71 -18.01 27.26
C LYS A 449 -15.75 -19.20 26.31
N GLN A 450 -15.93 -18.93 25.02
CA GLN A 450 -16.17 -19.97 24.03
C GLN A 450 -15.31 -19.76 22.81
N PHE A 451 -14.55 -20.79 22.43
CA PHE A 451 -13.73 -20.83 21.23
C PHE A 451 -14.40 -21.72 20.19
N VAL A 452 -14.93 -21.13 19.12
CA VAL A 452 -15.44 -21.89 17.97
C VAL A 452 -14.32 -22.08 16.95
N PHE A 453 -14.16 -23.31 16.50
CA PHE A 453 -13.23 -23.71 15.46
C PHE A 453 -13.87 -24.75 14.54
N TRP A 454 -13.24 -25.00 13.39
CA TRP A 454 -13.63 -26.04 12.46
C TRP A 454 -12.79 -27.30 12.66
N ASN A 455 -13.44 -28.45 12.73
CA ASN A 455 -12.79 -29.75 12.82
C ASN A 455 -12.77 -30.42 11.44
N HIS A 456 -11.59 -30.42 10.81
CA HIS A 456 -11.38 -30.98 9.47
C HIS A 456 -11.67 -32.49 9.37
N LEU A 457 -11.42 -33.25 10.45
CA LEU A 457 -11.63 -34.70 10.47
C LEU A 457 -13.12 -35.08 10.45
N THR A 458 -13.98 -34.25 11.05
CA THR A 458 -15.43 -34.49 11.14
C THR A 458 -16.24 -33.61 10.19
N LYS A 459 -15.64 -32.59 9.59
CA LYS A 459 -16.26 -31.56 8.74
C LYS A 459 -17.42 -30.85 9.42
N GLN A 460 -17.20 -30.43 10.66
CA GLN A 460 -18.18 -29.76 11.52
C GLN A 460 -17.55 -28.64 12.36
N TYR A 461 -18.36 -27.67 12.78
CA TYR A 461 -17.96 -26.69 13.77
C TYR A 461 -18.11 -27.22 15.19
N TYR A 462 -17.10 -26.91 16.00
CA TYR A 462 -17.05 -27.25 17.42
C TYR A 462 -16.90 -25.98 18.24
N LEU A 463 -17.60 -25.95 19.36
CA LEU A 463 -17.57 -24.91 20.37
C LEU A 463 -16.86 -25.49 21.60
N MET A 464 -15.66 -24.98 21.88
CA MET A 464 -14.88 -25.33 23.06
C MET A 464 -15.13 -24.32 24.17
N ASP A 465 -15.53 -24.77 25.35
CA ASP A 465 -15.48 -23.96 26.57
C ASP A 465 -14.02 -23.71 26.96
N THR A 466 -13.63 -22.44 27.18
CA THR A 466 -12.22 -22.07 27.31
C THR A 466 -11.56 -22.51 28.60
N ASP A 467 -12.33 -22.69 29.67
CA ASP A 467 -11.81 -22.98 31.02
C ASP A 467 -11.75 -24.49 31.26
N SER A 468 -12.75 -25.24 30.78
CA SER A 468 -12.83 -26.70 30.91
C SER A 468 -12.29 -27.48 29.71
N GLN A 469 -12.04 -26.81 28.58
CA GLN A 469 -11.68 -27.39 27.29
C GLN A 469 -12.66 -28.45 26.75
N VAL A 470 -13.91 -28.45 27.25
CA VAL A 470 -14.97 -29.34 26.76
C VAL A 470 -15.43 -28.89 25.37
N GLU A 471 -15.33 -29.79 24.40
CA GLU A 471 -15.73 -29.58 23.00
C GLU A 471 -17.17 -30.07 22.74
N GLU A 472 -18.04 -29.21 22.21
CA GLU A 472 -19.38 -29.55 21.73
C GLU A 472 -19.49 -29.33 20.21
N CYS A 473 -20.02 -30.32 19.48
CA CYS A 473 -20.27 -30.17 18.05
C CYS A 473 -21.58 -29.41 17.80
N ILE A 474 -21.48 -28.12 17.47
CA ILE A 474 -22.64 -27.22 17.34
C ILE A 474 -23.42 -27.39 16.02
N THR A 475 -22.82 -28.05 15.02
CA THR A 475 -23.44 -28.26 13.71
C THR A 475 -23.76 -29.72 13.38
N CYS A 476 -23.37 -30.70 14.22
CA CYS A 476 -23.62 -32.13 13.98
C CYS A 476 -25.10 -32.52 13.85
N GLY A 477 -26.04 -31.69 14.32
CA GLY A 477 -27.49 -31.90 14.14
C GLY A 477 -28.04 -31.45 12.77
N TRP A 478 -27.26 -30.76 11.96
CA TRP A 478 -27.68 -30.19 10.68
C TRP A 478 -27.33 -31.09 9.49
N LYS A 479 -28.18 -31.09 8.46
CA LYS A 479 -28.06 -31.98 7.29
C LYS A 479 -27.48 -31.32 6.03
N GLY A 480 -27.23 -30.01 6.06
CA GLY A 480 -26.61 -29.27 4.95
C GLY A 480 -25.09 -29.13 5.10
N ASN A 481 -24.39 -28.86 3.99
CA ASN A 481 -22.94 -28.73 3.98
C ASN A 481 -22.47 -27.42 4.64
N PHE A 482 -21.41 -27.52 5.45
CA PHE A 482 -20.71 -26.40 6.08
C PHE A 482 -19.41 -26.01 5.38
N PHE A 483 -19.03 -26.77 4.36
CA PHE A 483 -17.83 -26.58 3.58
C PHE A 483 -18.15 -26.23 2.11
N GLU A 484 -17.13 -25.79 1.39
CA GLU A 484 -17.18 -25.56 -0.05
C GLU A 484 -16.85 -26.86 -0.81
N ASP A 485 -17.75 -27.33 -1.67
CA ASP A 485 -17.41 -28.32 -2.68
C ASP A 485 -16.45 -27.68 -3.68
N LYS A 486 -15.16 -28.02 -3.56
CA LYS A 486 -14.08 -27.56 -4.43
C LYS A 486 -14.05 -28.30 -5.78
N ASN A 487 -15.07 -29.06 -6.16
CA ASN A 487 -15.20 -29.73 -7.46
C ASN A 487 -13.97 -30.61 -7.80
N GLY A 488 -13.58 -31.46 -6.84
CA GLY A 488 -12.51 -32.46 -7.03
C GLY A 488 -11.07 -31.91 -6.97
N MET A 489 -10.84 -30.74 -6.38
CA MET A 489 -9.48 -30.34 -5.98
C MET A 489 -8.90 -31.32 -4.93
N ILE A 490 -7.57 -31.39 -4.87
CA ILE A 490 -6.81 -32.30 -3.97
C ILE A 490 -6.73 -31.77 -2.53
N GLU A 491 -7.08 -30.49 -2.32
CA GLU A 491 -7.08 -29.80 -1.04
C GLU A 491 -8.16 -30.32 -0.07
N GLU A 492 -7.99 -30.07 1.23
CA GLU A 492 -9.07 -30.32 2.19
C GLU A 492 -10.25 -29.33 2.02
N ASP A 493 -11.44 -29.80 2.39
CA ASP A 493 -12.71 -29.06 2.31
C ASP A 493 -12.69 -27.82 3.23
N GLU A 494 -12.79 -26.63 2.63
CA GLU A 494 -12.77 -25.37 3.38
C GLU A 494 -14.12 -25.08 4.05
N PRO A 495 -14.15 -24.74 5.35
CA PRO A 495 -15.34 -24.28 6.04
C PRO A 495 -15.79 -22.92 5.51
N ARG A 496 -17.10 -22.74 5.40
CA ARG A 496 -17.76 -21.51 4.93
C ARG A 496 -17.66 -20.31 5.88
N GLY A 497 -16.95 -20.46 7.00
CA GLY A 497 -16.81 -19.50 8.07
C GLY A 497 -17.97 -19.46 9.07
N ILE A 498 -17.67 -18.95 10.28
CA ILE A 498 -18.70 -18.28 11.07
C ILE A 498 -18.86 -16.86 10.55
N ILE A 499 -20.04 -16.28 10.73
CA ILE A 499 -20.33 -14.89 10.37
C ILE A 499 -20.04 -13.97 11.56
N GLY A 500 -20.35 -14.41 12.78
CA GLY A 500 -20.08 -13.67 14.01
C GLY A 500 -21.07 -13.98 15.12
N TRP A 501 -21.12 -13.11 16.12
CA TRP A 501 -21.93 -13.31 17.33
C TRP A 501 -23.11 -12.32 17.39
N GLY A 502 -24.21 -12.75 17.99
CA GLY A 502 -25.34 -11.89 18.35
C GLY A 502 -25.14 -11.19 19.70
N PRO A 503 -26.20 -10.55 20.23
CA PRO A 503 -26.21 -9.99 21.57
C PRO A 503 -25.79 -11.01 22.64
N ASP A 504 -24.97 -10.54 23.58
CA ASP A 504 -24.62 -11.22 24.84
C ASP A 504 -24.11 -12.66 24.72
N ASP A 505 -23.45 -12.95 23.60
CA ASP A 505 -22.89 -14.26 23.23
C ASP A 505 -23.96 -15.38 23.21
N SER A 506 -25.24 -14.99 23.15
CA SER A 506 -26.41 -15.88 23.17
C SER A 506 -26.62 -16.65 21.87
N ASN A 507 -26.11 -16.11 20.76
CA ASN A 507 -26.30 -16.60 19.40
C ASN A 507 -24.97 -16.53 18.64
N LEU A 508 -24.63 -17.61 17.95
CA LEU A 508 -23.46 -17.72 17.07
C LEU A 508 -23.95 -17.98 15.63
N PHE A 509 -23.64 -17.07 14.71
CA PHE A 509 -24.05 -17.17 13.31
C PHE A 509 -23.02 -17.95 12.50
N VAL A 510 -23.47 -19.02 11.83
CA VAL A 510 -22.64 -19.95 11.05
C VAL A 510 -23.11 -19.97 9.59
N GLN A 511 -22.19 -19.88 8.64
CA GLN A 511 -22.53 -19.99 7.22
C GLN A 511 -22.65 -21.47 6.82
N ALA A 512 -23.77 -21.84 6.21
CA ALA A 512 -23.94 -23.10 5.50
C ALA A 512 -24.03 -22.83 3.98
N GLU A 513 -23.98 -23.88 3.16
CA GLU A 513 -23.98 -23.79 1.69
C GLU A 513 -25.16 -23.01 1.09
N LYS A 514 -26.32 -23.11 1.74
CA LYS A 514 -27.63 -22.64 1.28
C LYS A 514 -28.40 -21.87 2.36
N ASP A 515 -27.72 -21.53 3.45
CA ASP A 515 -28.34 -21.01 4.67
C ASP A 515 -27.38 -20.19 5.52
N ILE A 516 -27.94 -19.38 6.42
CA ILE A 516 -27.23 -18.79 7.55
C ILE A 516 -27.91 -19.33 8.80
N LEU A 517 -27.16 -20.04 9.64
CA LEU A 517 -27.70 -20.65 10.84
C LEU A 517 -27.36 -19.80 12.06
N SER A 518 -28.25 -19.78 13.04
CA SER A 518 -27.99 -19.24 14.38
C SER A 518 -27.98 -20.38 15.39
N TYR A 519 -26.86 -20.54 16.11
CA TYR A 519 -26.74 -21.46 17.24
C TYR A 519 -26.97 -20.71 18.55
N GLU A 520 -28.07 -21.03 19.23
CA GLU A 520 -28.42 -20.54 20.57
C GLU A 520 -27.59 -21.24 21.64
N THR A 521 -26.66 -20.54 22.28
CA THR A 521 -25.70 -21.13 23.23
C THR A 521 -26.34 -21.62 24.53
N ALA A 522 -27.45 -21.01 24.95
CA ALA A 522 -28.16 -21.38 26.18
C ALA A 522 -29.14 -22.55 26.00
N SER A 523 -29.81 -22.65 24.85
CA SER A 523 -30.79 -23.71 24.56
C SER A 523 -30.17 -24.90 23.80
N LYS A 524 -28.95 -24.73 23.29
CA LYS A 524 -28.21 -25.68 22.42
C LYS A 524 -28.98 -26.04 21.15
N ARG A 525 -29.63 -25.03 20.55
CA ARG A 525 -30.45 -25.18 19.34
C ARG A 525 -29.85 -24.42 18.17
N LEU A 526 -29.92 -25.05 17.01
CA LEU A 526 -29.48 -24.49 15.74
C LEU A 526 -30.72 -24.24 14.87
N HIS A 527 -30.96 -23.00 14.46
CA HIS A 527 -32.08 -22.61 13.61
C HIS A 527 -31.63 -21.85 12.37
N SER A 528 -32.42 -21.90 11.29
CA SER A 528 -32.18 -21.14 10.05
C SER A 528 -32.61 -19.68 10.23
N LEU A 529 -31.79 -18.75 9.75
CA LEU A 529 -32.14 -17.34 9.59
C LEU A 529 -32.78 -17.06 8.21
N THR A 530 -32.56 -17.93 7.22
CA THR A 530 -32.96 -17.66 5.83
C THR A 530 -34.29 -18.29 5.41
N ASP A 531 -34.90 -19.11 6.28
CA ASP A 531 -36.22 -19.72 6.04
C ASP A 531 -37.30 -18.71 5.60
N PRO A 532 -37.43 -17.51 6.19
CA PRO A 532 -38.43 -16.52 5.76
C PRO A 532 -38.21 -15.94 4.35
N LEU A 533 -37.09 -16.25 3.68
CA LEU A 533 -36.78 -15.88 2.30
C LEU A 533 -36.87 -17.04 1.31
N ARG A 534 -37.17 -18.26 1.77
CA ARG A 534 -37.34 -19.44 0.92
C ARG A 534 -38.75 -19.44 0.31
N ILE A 535 -38.84 -19.53 -1.02
CA ILE A 535 -40.12 -19.63 -1.73
C ILE A 535 -40.67 -21.06 -1.66
N SER A 536 -39.78 -22.06 -1.50
CA SER A 536 -40.11 -23.44 -1.12
C SER A 536 -38.88 -24.12 -0.52
N ASP A 537 -39.06 -25.27 0.13
CA ASP A 537 -37.97 -26.10 0.68
C ASP A 537 -36.97 -26.59 -0.39
N GLN A 538 -37.32 -26.48 -1.68
CA GLN A 538 -36.47 -26.84 -2.81
C GLN A 538 -35.73 -25.64 -3.44
N ASP A 539 -36.10 -24.40 -3.08
CA ASP A 539 -35.53 -23.18 -3.68
C ASP A 539 -34.14 -22.85 -3.10
N THR A 540 -33.14 -23.54 -3.62
CA THR A 540 -31.77 -23.55 -3.09
C THR A 540 -30.74 -22.85 -3.99
N ASN A 541 -31.19 -22.02 -4.93
CA ASN A 541 -30.34 -21.33 -5.92
C ASN A 541 -29.74 -19.99 -5.44
N TYR A 542 -29.87 -19.66 -4.15
CA TYR A 542 -29.34 -18.41 -3.60
C TYR A 542 -28.04 -18.59 -2.82
N GLN A 543 -27.22 -17.55 -2.82
CA GLN A 543 -26.17 -17.31 -1.84
C GLN A 543 -26.58 -16.11 -0.98
N TYR A 544 -26.36 -16.23 0.33
CA TYR A 544 -26.74 -15.25 1.34
C TYR A 544 -25.50 -14.62 1.97
N THR A 545 -25.52 -13.34 2.33
CA THR A 545 -24.40 -12.67 3.02
C THR A 545 -24.90 -11.53 3.89
N LEU A 546 -24.52 -11.52 5.17
CA LEU A 546 -24.89 -10.46 6.13
C LEU A 546 -23.82 -9.35 6.17
N PHE A 547 -24.24 -8.13 5.90
CA PHE A 547 -23.46 -6.90 6.03
C PHE A 547 -23.90 -6.13 7.28
N ASN A 548 -23.03 -6.07 8.29
CA ASN A 548 -23.20 -5.16 9.42
C ASN A 548 -22.94 -3.71 8.96
N LEU A 549 -23.97 -2.88 8.98
CA LEU A 549 -23.93 -1.45 8.62
C LEU A 549 -23.35 -0.58 9.73
N ASN A 550 -23.26 -1.12 10.96
CA ASN A 550 -22.67 -0.45 12.09
C ASN A 550 -21.24 -0.95 12.35
N SER A 551 -20.26 -0.29 11.72
CA SER A 551 -18.82 -0.50 11.94
C SER A 551 -18.40 -0.49 13.42
N ASP A 552 -19.19 0.17 14.26
CA ASP A 552 -18.91 0.39 15.67
C ASP A 552 -19.40 -0.78 16.55
N SER A 553 -19.98 -1.83 15.93
CA SER A 553 -20.33 -3.10 16.58
C SER A 553 -19.46 -4.27 16.10
N LEU A 554 -19.14 -5.20 17.02
CA LEU A 554 -18.61 -6.55 16.70
C LEU A 554 -19.71 -7.63 16.72
N ARG A 555 -20.90 -7.28 17.22
CA ARG A 555 -22.08 -8.15 17.27
C ARG A 555 -23.06 -7.76 16.18
N PHE A 556 -23.71 -8.73 15.56
CA PHE A 556 -24.79 -8.45 14.61
C PHE A 556 -26.05 -8.03 15.36
N TYR A 557 -26.72 -7.00 14.85
CA TYR A 557 -28.00 -6.49 15.33
C TYR A 557 -28.93 -6.31 14.11
N PRO A 558 -30.19 -6.82 14.13
CA PRO A 558 -31.00 -6.92 12.91
C PRO A 558 -31.25 -5.57 12.22
N GLU A 559 -31.58 -4.55 13.01
CA GLU A 559 -31.90 -3.20 12.53
C GLU A 559 -30.70 -2.45 11.92
N ASN A 560 -29.49 -2.95 12.18
CA ASN A 560 -28.21 -2.48 11.67
C ASN A 560 -27.58 -3.45 10.64
N THR A 561 -28.34 -4.43 10.12
CA THR A 561 -27.83 -5.44 9.19
C THR A 561 -28.59 -5.44 7.86
N ILE A 562 -27.86 -5.50 6.75
CA ILE A 562 -28.38 -5.83 5.41
C ILE A 562 -28.02 -7.28 5.09
N LEU A 563 -28.89 -7.98 4.37
CA LEU A 563 -28.63 -9.28 3.78
C LEU A 563 -28.60 -9.12 2.26
N THR A 564 -27.49 -9.43 1.59
CA THR A 564 -27.55 -9.60 0.12
C THR A 564 -27.94 -11.04 -0.21
N ARG A 565 -28.79 -11.19 -1.23
CA ARG A 565 -29.16 -12.47 -1.82
C ARG A 565 -28.69 -12.47 -3.28
N PHE A 566 -27.75 -13.34 -3.62
CA PHE A 566 -27.28 -13.50 -5.00
C PHE A 566 -27.93 -14.74 -5.61
N ASN A 567 -28.68 -14.57 -6.69
CA ASN A 567 -29.30 -15.68 -7.41
C ASN A 567 -28.26 -16.30 -8.36
N LYS A 568 -27.83 -17.53 -8.07
CA LYS A 568 -26.77 -18.24 -8.81
C LYS A 568 -27.17 -18.53 -10.27
N THR A 569 -28.46 -18.53 -10.59
CA THR A 569 -28.99 -18.78 -11.95
C THR A 569 -29.12 -17.50 -12.76
N SER A 570 -29.86 -16.50 -12.27
CA SER A 570 -30.10 -15.25 -13.02
C SER A 570 -28.95 -14.25 -12.94
N LYS A 571 -27.97 -14.48 -12.06
CA LYS A 571 -26.84 -13.58 -11.73
C LYS A 571 -27.29 -12.21 -11.20
N MET A 572 -28.55 -12.08 -10.82
CA MET A 572 -29.08 -10.90 -10.15
C MET A 572 -28.57 -10.87 -8.71
N MET A 573 -28.00 -9.74 -8.31
CA MET A 573 -27.74 -9.43 -6.91
C MET A 573 -28.92 -8.62 -6.37
N GLU A 574 -29.54 -9.13 -5.32
CA GLU A 574 -30.59 -8.50 -4.54
C GLU A 574 -30.04 -8.06 -3.18
N VAL A 575 -30.50 -6.91 -2.69
CA VAL A 575 -30.09 -6.33 -1.41
C VAL A 575 -31.32 -6.23 -0.51
N TYR A 576 -31.31 -6.83 0.68
CA TYR A 576 -32.42 -6.87 1.62
C TYR A 576 -32.10 -6.17 2.94
N ARG A 577 -33.11 -5.51 3.52
CA ARG A 577 -33.14 -5.05 4.91
C ARG A 577 -33.75 -6.13 5.80
N ILE A 578 -33.29 -6.26 7.05
CA ILE A 578 -33.88 -7.12 8.08
C ILE A 578 -34.78 -6.30 9.04
N LYS A 579 -35.89 -6.87 9.50
CA LYS A 579 -36.78 -6.35 10.54
C LYS A 579 -37.13 -7.45 11.57
N GLY A 580 -37.19 -7.10 12.85
CA GLY A 580 -37.44 -8.07 13.93
C GLY A 580 -36.17 -8.81 14.40
N PRO A 581 -36.25 -9.66 15.43
CA PRO A 581 -35.12 -10.43 15.95
C PRO A 581 -34.67 -11.51 14.96
N PHE A 582 -33.39 -11.90 14.97
CA PHE A 582 -32.85 -12.87 13.99
C PHE A 582 -33.65 -14.19 13.92
N GLY A 583 -34.02 -14.78 15.06
CA GLY A 583 -34.82 -16.03 15.08
C GLY A 583 -36.29 -15.91 14.67
N ASN A 584 -36.79 -14.71 14.33
CA ASN A 584 -38.16 -14.49 13.85
C ASN A 584 -38.26 -13.17 13.03
N GLY A 585 -37.34 -12.99 12.09
CA GLY A 585 -37.20 -11.76 11.31
C GLY A 585 -37.91 -11.80 9.95
N SER A 586 -38.31 -10.63 9.45
CA SER A 586 -38.79 -10.43 8.08
C SER A 586 -37.79 -9.61 7.26
N PHE A 587 -37.88 -9.73 5.93
CA PHE A 587 -36.88 -9.20 4.99
C PHE A 587 -37.52 -8.35 3.89
N GLU A 588 -36.93 -7.20 3.56
CA GLU A 588 -37.47 -6.23 2.59
C GLU A 588 -36.47 -5.89 1.49
N LEU A 589 -36.84 -6.06 0.22
CA LEU A 589 -35.97 -5.87 -0.95
C LEU A 589 -35.67 -4.38 -1.22
N ILE A 590 -34.44 -3.94 -1.00
CA ILE A 590 -33.92 -2.60 -1.28
C ILE A 590 -33.79 -2.37 -2.79
N SER A 591 -33.05 -3.25 -3.49
CA SER A 591 -32.78 -3.18 -4.92
C SER A 591 -32.39 -4.56 -5.46
N GLY A 592 -32.59 -4.81 -6.75
CA GLY A 592 -32.12 -6.01 -7.43
C GLY A 592 -31.76 -5.75 -8.90
N SER A 593 -30.55 -6.11 -9.33
CA SER A 593 -30.14 -6.04 -10.75
C SER A 593 -28.89 -6.89 -11.05
N GLY A 594 -28.55 -7.03 -12.32
CA GLY A 594 -27.31 -7.67 -12.80
C GLY A 594 -26.07 -6.78 -12.68
N HIS A 595 -25.92 -6.06 -11.57
CA HIS A 595 -24.71 -5.30 -11.23
C HIS A 595 -24.11 -5.81 -9.93
N GLU A 596 -22.83 -5.51 -9.70
CA GLU A 596 -22.24 -5.57 -8.36
C GLU A 596 -22.68 -4.37 -7.52
N TYR A 597 -22.97 -4.60 -6.24
CA TYR A 597 -23.34 -3.57 -5.26
C TYR A 597 -22.38 -3.66 -4.06
N PHE A 598 -21.68 -2.57 -3.75
CA PHE A 598 -20.65 -2.56 -2.71
C PHE A 598 -20.51 -1.17 -2.05
N ASN A 599 -19.68 -1.06 -1.00
CA ASN A 599 -19.49 0.16 -0.20
C ASN A 599 -20.81 0.75 0.35
N PHE A 600 -21.69 -0.10 0.88
CA PHE A 600 -22.95 0.33 1.50
C PHE A 600 -22.71 1.26 2.70
N VAL A 601 -23.26 2.47 2.64
CA VAL A 601 -23.30 3.42 3.77
C VAL A 601 -24.74 3.84 4.01
N LYS A 602 -25.29 3.49 5.19
CA LYS A 602 -26.63 3.89 5.62
C LYS A 602 -26.59 5.20 6.42
N ALA A 603 -27.57 6.06 6.22
CA ALA A 603 -27.87 7.18 7.10
C ALA A 603 -28.21 6.69 8.54
N LYS A 604 -27.72 7.37 9.58
CA LYS A 604 -27.95 6.98 10.99
C LYS A 604 -29.36 7.28 11.49
N LYS A 605 -30.03 8.30 10.92
CA LYS A 605 -31.34 8.83 11.33
C LYS A 605 -32.41 8.70 10.23
N ALA A 606 -32.09 8.03 9.11
CA ALA A 606 -32.99 7.84 7.97
C ALA A 606 -32.70 6.49 7.28
N GLU A 607 -33.56 6.08 6.35
CA GLU A 607 -33.42 4.79 5.65
C GLU A 607 -32.56 4.86 4.38
N ARG A 608 -32.07 6.05 4.00
CA ARG A 608 -31.27 6.23 2.79
C ARG A 608 -29.93 5.49 2.89
N ILE A 609 -29.56 4.82 1.80
CA ILE A 609 -28.30 4.11 1.62
C ILE A 609 -27.61 4.68 0.37
N ILE A 610 -26.29 4.88 0.43
CA ILE A 610 -25.44 5.03 -0.75
C ILE A 610 -24.55 3.81 -0.94
N PHE A 611 -24.17 3.54 -2.18
CA PHE A 611 -23.34 2.41 -2.59
C PHE A 611 -22.61 2.73 -3.90
N ASN A 612 -21.54 2.00 -4.20
CA ASN A 612 -21.01 1.91 -5.56
C ASN A 612 -21.78 0.83 -6.34
N ARG A 613 -21.97 1.08 -7.64
CA ARG A 613 -22.52 0.12 -8.59
C ARG A 613 -21.67 0.16 -9.86
N SER A 614 -21.24 -0.99 -10.34
CA SER A 614 -20.39 -1.08 -11.54
C SER A 614 -20.80 -2.22 -12.46
N SER A 615 -20.36 -2.12 -13.70
CA SER A 615 -20.45 -3.14 -14.75
C SER A 615 -19.20 -3.04 -15.63
N ASN A 616 -19.04 -3.93 -16.62
CA ASN A 616 -17.98 -3.80 -17.62
C ASN A 616 -18.07 -2.50 -18.44
N SER A 617 -19.26 -1.89 -18.53
CA SER A 617 -19.53 -0.65 -19.27
C SER A 617 -19.64 0.58 -18.36
N ASP A 618 -19.89 0.38 -17.06
CA ASP A 618 -20.06 1.44 -16.07
C ASP A 618 -18.83 1.55 -15.17
N PHE A 619 -18.02 2.58 -15.45
CA PHE A 619 -17.01 3.07 -14.51
C PHE A 619 -17.62 3.21 -13.09
N PRO A 620 -16.91 2.80 -12.02
CA PRO A 620 -17.44 2.64 -10.66
C PRO A 620 -17.75 3.99 -9.97
N ASP A 621 -18.84 4.61 -10.43
CA ASP A 621 -19.41 5.81 -9.85
C ASP A 621 -20.31 5.46 -8.65
N LEU A 622 -20.96 6.49 -8.10
CA LEU A 622 -21.67 6.46 -6.83
C LEU A 622 -23.17 6.63 -6.99
N PHE A 623 -23.91 5.79 -6.28
CA PHE A 623 -25.33 5.55 -6.40
C PHE A 623 -26.02 5.69 -5.02
N ALA A 624 -27.30 6.05 -4.99
CA ALA A 624 -28.04 6.37 -3.76
C ALA A 624 -29.51 5.95 -3.89
N THR A 625 -30.15 5.43 -2.84
CA THR A 625 -31.59 5.12 -2.78
C THR A 625 -32.17 5.36 -1.38
N THR A 626 -33.44 5.74 -1.25
CA THR A 626 -34.07 6.12 0.03
C THR A 626 -34.70 4.98 0.83
N GLN A 627 -35.17 3.92 0.16
CA GLN A 627 -35.85 2.77 0.76
C GLN A 627 -36.01 1.64 -0.28
N PRO A 628 -36.39 0.42 0.14
CA PRO A 628 -37.08 -0.55 -0.70
C PRO A 628 -37.99 0.07 -1.78
N GLY A 629 -37.60 -0.13 -3.05
CA GLY A 629 -38.36 0.31 -4.23
C GLY A 629 -38.08 1.72 -4.78
N ALA A 630 -36.98 2.40 -4.41
CA ALA A 630 -36.65 3.78 -4.87
C ALA A 630 -35.41 3.91 -5.83
N GLU A 631 -35.27 5.06 -6.52
CA GLU A 631 -34.39 5.39 -7.71
C GLU A 631 -32.85 5.73 -7.46
N ILE A 632 -31.93 5.91 -8.49
CA ILE A 632 -30.39 5.75 -8.45
C ILE A 632 -29.43 6.50 -9.59
N SER A 633 -28.03 6.86 -9.56
CA SER A 633 -27.12 7.75 -10.55
C SER A 633 -25.44 7.70 -10.76
N ARG A 634 -24.58 8.60 -11.50
CA ARG A 634 -23.07 8.47 -12.04
C ARG A 634 -21.93 9.67 -12.35
N ILE A 635 -20.57 9.49 -12.78
CA ILE A 635 -19.28 10.44 -12.92
C ILE A 635 -18.05 10.52 -14.11
N SER A 636 -16.62 10.36 -14.03
CA SER A 636 -15.42 11.09 -14.87
C SER A 636 -13.88 10.57 -15.34
N PHE A 637 -12.72 11.37 -15.65
CA PHE A 637 -11.47 11.19 -16.69
C PHE A 637 -9.84 11.63 -16.49
N ALA A 638 -8.77 11.61 -17.47
CA ALA A 638 -7.14 11.68 -17.33
C ALA A 638 -5.93 12.37 -18.28
N ASN A 639 -4.50 12.19 -18.15
CA ASN A 639 -3.20 13.01 -18.64
C ASN A 639 -1.62 12.42 -18.89
N PRO A 640 -0.49 13.08 -19.49
CA PRO A 640 0.99 12.61 -19.90
C PRO A 640 2.46 13.47 -19.90
N GLN A 641 3.79 13.01 -20.22
CA GLN A 641 5.20 13.76 -20.42
C GLN A 641 6.65 13.07 -20.93
N GLN A 642 7.88 13.71 -21.29
CA GLN A 642 9.33 13.15 -21.69
C GLN A 642 10.75 14.05 -21.83
N CYS A 643 12.08 13.57 -22.00
CA CYS A 643 13.50 14.28 -22.23
C CYS A 643 14.82 13.57 -22.97
N GLN A 644 16.18 13.97 -22.86
CA GLN A 644 17.48 13.65 -23.72
C GLN A 644 19.05 13.80 -23.21
N TYR A 645 20.17 13.15 -23.79
CA TYR A 645 21.75 13.36 -23.64
C TYR A 645 22.88 13.03 -24.78
N ASN A 646 24.02 12.22 -24.60
CA ASN A 646 25.41 12.09 -25.31
C ASN A 646 26.10 10.66 -25.83
N TRP A 647 27.39 10.47 -26.36
CA TRP A 647 27.85 9.44 -27.43
C TRP A 647 28.98 8.30 -27.43
N SER A 648 28.85 7.37 -28.44
CA SER A 648 29.68 6.18 -28.85
C SER A 648 30.03 6.08 -30.36
N THR A 649 30.90 5.13 -30.76
CA THR A 649 31.11 4.69 -32.17
C THR A 649 30.46 3.32 -32.47
N VAL A 650 30.27 3.00 -33.75
CA VAL A 650 29.69 1.74 -34.24
C VAL A 650 30.34 1.29 -35.55
N GLU A 651 30.51 -0.02 -35.74
CA GLU A 651 30.98 -0.62 -36.99
C GLU A 651 30.26 -1.96 -37.28
N LEU A 652 30.30 -2.42 -38.53
CA LEU A 652 29.72 -3.69 -38.98
C LEU A 652 30.77 -4.83 -38.91
N ILE A 653 30.38 -6.01 -38.42
CA ILE A 653 31.14 -7.27 -38.50
C ILE A 653 30.34 -8.32 -39.28
N LYS A 654 31.03 -9.22 -40.00
CA LYS A 654 30.43 -10.31 -40.79
C LYS A 654 31.10 -11.65 -40.48
N TRP A 655 30.34 -12.73 -40.46
CA TRP A 655 30.82 -14.10 -40.19
C TRP A 655 29.90 -15.15 -40.84
N ASN A 656 30.21 -16.44 -40.68
CA ASN A 656 29.30 -17.54 -41.00
C ASN A 656 28.91 -18.24 -39.70
N SER A 657 27.64 -18.64 -39.56
CA SER A 657 27.15 -19.43 -38.43
C SER A 657 27.79 -20.83 -38.39
N TYR A 658 27.59 -21.59 -37.31
CA TYR A 658 28.01 -22.99 -37.24
C TYR A 658 27.27 -23.86 -38.28
N SER A 659 26.03 -23.49 -38.63
CA SER A 659 25.28 -24.08 -39.77
C SER A 659 25.68 -23.51 -41.16
N GLY A 660 26.67 -22.62 -41.23
CA GLY A 660 27.19 -22.05 -42.48
C GLY A 660 26.40 -20.89 -43.06
N ILE A 661 25.41 -20.35 -42.34
CA ILE A 661 24.60 -19.20 -42.79
C ILE A 661 25.47 -17.93 -42.73
N PRO A 662 25.57 -17.13 -43.81
CA PRO A 662 26.27 -15.85 -43.75
C PRO A 662 25.48 -14.84 -42.91
N LEU A 663 26.14 -14.27 -41.92
CA LEU A 663 25.59 -13.37 -40.92
C LEU A 663 26.42 -12.09 -40.77
N GLU A 664 25.80 -11.07 -40.19
CA GLU A 664 26.44 -9.80 -39.87
C GLU A 664 25.79 -9.16 -38.63
N GLY A 665 26.40 -8.12 -38.09
CA GLY A 665 25.95 -7.49 -36.84
C GLY A 665 26.78 -6.25 -36.50
N LEU A 666 26.31 -5.50 -35.51
CA LEU A 666 26.93 -4.26 -35.09
C LEU A 666 27.84 -4.50 -33.88
N ILE A 667 28.95 -3.78 -33.81
CA ILE A 667 29.79 -3.72 -32.61
C ILE A 667 30.06 -2.26 -32.25
N TYR A 668 29.64 -1.87 -31.04
CA TYR A 668 29.74 -0.53 -30.51
C TYR A 668 30.92 -0.43 -29.54
N LYS A 669 31.65 0.69 -29.65
CA LYS A 669 32.87 0.97 -28.89
C LYS A 669 32.87 2.43 -28.41
N PRO A 670 33.49 2.76 -27.26
CA PRO A 670 33.70 4.16 -26.87
C PRO A 670 34.38 4.95 -28.00
N GLU A 671 34.13 6.26 -28.09
CA GLU A 671 34.88 7.14 -29.00
C GLU A 671 36.38 7.28 -28.64
N ASN A 672 36.79 6.67 -27.51
CA ASN A 672 38.15 6.61 -26.98
C ASN A 672 38.65 5.16 -26.71
N PHE A 673 38.24 4.18 -27.53
CA PHE A 673 38.66 2.78 -27.43
C PHE A 673 40.19 2.59 -27.60
N ASP A 674 40.82 1.79 -26.72
CA ASP A 674 42.25 1.50 -26.70
C ASP A 674 42.54 0.00 -26.89
N ALA A 675 43.31 -0.36 -27.91
CA ALA A 675 43.67 -1.75 -28.22
C ALA A 675 44.55 -2.43 -27.15
N ASN A 676 45.16 -1.66 -26.24
CA ASN A 676 45.99 -2.18 -25.15
C ASN A 676 45.19 -2.52 -23.87
N GLN A 677 43.92 -2.09 -23.80
CA GLN A 677 43.02 -2.36 -22.68
C GLN A 677 42.18 -3.61 -22.95
N GLU A 678 42.03 -4.48 -21.95
CA GLU A 678 41.03 -5.57 -22.02
C GLU A 678 39.61 -5.07 -21.74
N TYR A 679 38.65 -5.43 -22.59
CA TYR A 679 37.24 -5.08 -22.44
C TYR A 679 36.35 -6.31 -22.13
N PRO A 680 35.29 -6.14 -21.31
CA PRO A 680 34.19 -7.07 -21.27
C PRO A 680 33.31 -6.97 -22.53
N LEU A 681 32.60 -8.05 -22.83
CA LEU A 681 31.62 -8.12 -23.91
C LEU A 681 30.20 -8.19 -23.34
N LEU A 682 29.33 -7.27 -23.76
CA LEU A 682 27.89 -7.44 -23.65
C LEU A 682 27.33 -7.81 -25.02
N VAL A 683 26.57 -8.90 -25.08
CA VAL A 683 25.83 -9.28 -26.29
C VAL A 683 24.36 -8.94 -26.08
N TYR A 684 23.85 -8.03 -26.91
CA TYR A 684 22.42 -7.68 -26.97
C TYR A 684 21.82 -8.18 -28.28
N TYR A 685 20.60 -8.69 -28.27
CA TYR A 685 19.97 -9.25 -29.47
C TYR A 685 18.45 -9.23 -29.40
N TYR A 686 17.85 -9.40 -30.58
CA TYR A 686 16.42 -9.58 -30.77
C TYR A 686 16.14 -10.33 -32.09
N GLU A 687 16.35 -9.68 -33.24
CA GLU A 687 16.19 -10.28 -34.57
C GLU A 687 17.25 -9.79 -35.57
N MET A 688 16.97 -8.73 -36.34
CA MET A 688 17.86 -8.14 -37.34
C MET A 688 18.12 -6.69 -36.95
N TYR A 689 19.39 -6.31 -36.78
CA TYR A 689 19.83 -5.00 -36.29
C TYR A 689 20.98 -4.38 -37.10
N SER A 690 21.59 -5.07 -38.08
CA SER A 690 22.68 -4.48 -38.88
C SER A 690 22.26 -3.24 -39.68
N ASP A 691 21.02 -3.22 -40.18
CA ASP A 691 20.43 -2.06 -40.87
C ASP A 691 20.23 -0.86 -39.92
N GLU A 692 20.21 -1.07 -38.60
CA GLU A 692 20.15 0.00 -37.58
C GLU A 692 21.51 0.67 -37.29
N ILE A 693 22.54 0.48 -38.12
CA ILE A 693 23.88 1.08 -37.93
C ILE A 693 23.89 2.62 -37.77
N HIS A 694 22.82 3.29 -38.19
CA HIS A 694 22.65 4.74 -38.04
C HIS A 694 21.72 5.15 -36.88
N ASN A 695 21.25 4.21 -36.05
CA ASN A 695 20.36 4.53 -34.93
C ASN A 695 21.08 5.31 -33.82
N HIS A 696 20.56 6.52 -33.58
CA HIS A 696 21.01 7.43 -32.55
C HIS A 696 20.31 7.08 -31.23
N TYR A 697 20.93 6.25 -30.39
CA TYR A 697 20.42 5.87 -29.07
C TYR A 697 20.40 7.07 -28.11
N ALA A 698 19.37 7.91 -28.29
CA ALA A 698 19.13 9.13 -27.53
C ALA A 698 19.06 8.84 -26.04
N PRO A 699 19.92 9.46 -25.21
CA PRO A 699 20.14 8.90 -23.90
C PRO A 699 19.15 9.49 -22.92
N LYS A 700 18.85 8.65 -21.94
CA LYS A 700 17.68 8.71 -21.09
C LYS A 700 17.76 7.51 -20.14
N PRO A 701 16.97 7.49 -19.06
CA PRO A 701 16.79 6.26 -18.29
C PRO A 701 16.47 5.07 -19.20
N THR A 702 17.12 3.91 -19.06
CA THR A 702 16.73 2.73 -19.84
C THR A 702 15.32 2.26 -19.48
N ALA A 703 14.54 1.95 -20.50
CA ALA A 703 13.22 1.36 -20.31
C ALA A 703 13.26 -0.16 -20.08
N SER A 704 14.37 -0.84 -20.43
CA SER A 704 14.43 -2.32 -20.52
C SER A 704 15.73 -2.89 -21.14
N ILE A 705 16.43 -2.13 -22.00
CA ILE A 705 17.59 -2.60 -22.78
C ILE A 705 18.89 -1.89 -22.39
N ILE A 706 20.05 -2.50 -22.62
CA ILE A 706 21.30 -1.74 -22.63
C ILE A 706 21.26 -0.73 -23.78
N TYR A 707 21.61 0.54 -23.53
CA TYR A 707 21.88 1.47 -24.63
C TYR A 707 23.35 1.29 -25.04
N PRO A 708 23.65 0.87 -26.29
CA PRO A 708 25.03 0.64 -26.72
C PRO A 708 25.90 1.88 -26.50
N THR A 709 25.32 3.06 -26.69
CA THR A 709 25.95 4.35 -26.42
C THR A 709 26.37 4.54 -24.97
N GLU A 710 25.53 4.19 -24.01
CA GLU A 710 25.81 4.31 -22.57
C GLU A 710 26.88 3.32 -22.12
N TYR A 711 26.71 2.06 -22.51
CA TYR A 711 27.59 0.98 -22.09
C TYR A 711 28.97 1.10 -22.73
N ALA A 712 29.04 1.47 -24.01
CA ALA A 712 30.30 1.78 -24.68
C ALA A 712 30.99 3.02 -24.09
N SER A 713 30.26 4.12 -23.86
CA SER A 713 30.79 5.33 -23.20
C SER A 713 31.34 5.07 -21.79
N ALA A 714 30.98 3.94 -21.16
CA ALA A 714 31.46 3.54 -19.85
C ALA A 714 32.16 2.15 -19.88
N GLY A 715 32.89 1.85 -20.95
CA GLY A 715 33.94 0.83 -20.94
C GLY A 715 33.54 -0.62 -21.27
N TYR A 716 32.37 -0.83 -21.89
CA TYR A 716 32.03 -2.12 -22.50
C TYR A 716 32.28 -2.12 -24.01
N VAL A 717 32.53 -3.30 -24.57
CA VAL A 717 32.21 -3.57 -25.97
C VAL A 717 30.79 -4.14 -26.02
N VAL A 718 29.94 -3.59 -26.89
CA VAL A 718 28.56 -4.09 -27.07
C VAL A 718 28.41 -4.67 -28.48
N PHE A 719 28.10 -5.96 -28.57
CA PHE A 719 27.86 -6.67 -29.83
C PHE A 719 26.37 -6.95 -30.03
N ILE A 720 25.88 -6.73 -31.25
CA ILE A 720 24.49 -6.96 -31.65
C ILE A 720 24.46 -7.83 -32.93
N PRO A 721 24.34 -9.16 -32.81
CA PRO A 721 24.23 -10.05 -33.96
C PRO A 721 22.86 -9.98 -34.64
N ASN A 722 22.83 -10.12 -35.97
CA ASN A 722 21.62 -10.58 -36.65
C ASN A 722 21.35 -12.06 -36.38
N ILE A 723 20.07 -12.43 -36.32
CA ILE A 723 19.60 -13.80 -36.12
C ILE A 723 18.70 -14.19 -37.29
N ARG A 724 19.05 -15.29 -37.95
CA ARG A 724 18.20 -15.98 -38.92
C ARG A 724 17.52 -17.17 -38.24
N TYR A 725 16.29 -17.48 -38.65
CA TYR A 725 15.45 -18.47 -37.97
C TYR A 725 15.02 -19.60 -38.91
N THR A 726 15.20 -20.83 -38.44
CA THR A 726 14.52 -22.02 -38.98
C THR A 726 13.17 -22.16 -38.27
N ALA A 727 12.09 -22.41 -39.04
CA ALA A 727 10.77 -22.66 -38.46
C ALA A 727 10.77 -23.90 -37.54
N GLY A 728 9.94 -23.89 -36.50
CA GLY A 728 9.93 -24.90 -35.44
C GLY A 728 11.04 -24.76 -34.38
N HIS A 729 12.20 -24.21 -34.75
CA HIS A 729 13.43 -24.26 -33.92
C HIS A 729 14.05 -22.87 -33.64
N PRO A 730 13.31 -21.87 -33.11
CA PRO A 730 13.87 -20.56 -32.80
C PRO A 730 14.98 -20.61 -31.74
N ALA A 731 14.93 -21.53 -30.76
CA ALA A 731 15.97 -21.69 -29.74
C ALA A 731 17.34 -22.04 -30.36
N ASN A 732 17.37 -23.11 -31.16
CA ASN A 732 18.59 -23.58 -31.84
C ASN A 732 19.11 -22.54 -32.84
N SER A 733 18.20 -21.84 -33.53
CA SER A 733 18.52 -20.75 -34.45
C SER A 733 19.20 -19.56 -33.75
N ALA A 734 18.67 -19.14 -32.60
CA ALA A 734 19.25 -18.07 -31.79
C ALA A 734 20.60 -18.49 -31.19
N TYR A 735 20.70 -19.72 -30.67
CA TYR A 735 21.96 -20.29 -30.18
C TYR A 735 23.06 -20.22 -31.24
N ASP A 736 22.81 -20.73 -32.45
CA ASP A 736 23.79 -20.72 -33.53
C ASP A 736 24.24 -19.29 -33.89
N CYS A 737 23.29 -18.40 -34.20
CA CYS A 737 23.61 -17.04 -34.63
C CYS A 737 24.38 -16.23 -33.57
N ILE A 738 23.98 -16.33 -32.29
CA ILE A 738 24.56 -15.53 -31.20
C ILE A 738 25.94 -16.07 -30.81
N LEU A 739 26.11 -17.38 -30.65
CA LEU A 739 27.38 -17.97 -30.21
C LEU A 739 28.44 -17.92 -31.31
N SER A 740 28.08 -18.21 -32.57
CA SER A 740 29.02 -18.07 -33.71
C SER A 740 29.48 -16.62 -33.93
N GLY A 741 28.57 -15.65 -33.74
CA GLY A 741 28.91 -14.23 -33.80
C GLY A 741 29.82 -13.79 -32.66
N THR A 742 29.58 -14.32 -31.45
CA THR A 742 30.44 -14.10 -30.28
C THR A 742 31.85 -14.64 -30.54
N ASP A 743 31.99 -15.84 -31.12
CA ASP A 743 33.29 -16.40 -31.51
C ASP A 743 33.99 -15.57 -32.59
N ALA A 744 33.24 -15.03 -33.56
CA ALA A 744 33.79 -14.13 -34.59
C ALA A 744 34.29 -12.79 -34.00
N VAL A 745 33.60 -12.23 -33.00
CA VAL A 745 34.02 -11.04 -32.26
C VAL A 745 35.28 -11.32 -31.46
N LEU A 746 35.32 -12.38 -30.66
CA LEU A 746 36.49 -12.79 -29.88
C LEU A 746 37.72 -13.06 -30.78
N LYS A 747 37.51 -13.67 -31.95
CA LYS A 747 38.57 -13.90 -32.94
C LYS A 747 39.09 -12.61 -33.59
N LYS A 748 38.27 -11.57 -33.70
CA LYS A 748 38.65 -10.27 -34.29
C LYS A 748 39.32 -9.33 -33.27
N TYR A 749 38.96 -9.43 -31.99
CA TYR A 749 39.48 -8.56 -30.92
C TYR A 749 40.07 -9.40 -29.79
N SER A 750 41.38 -9.66 -29.87
CA SER A 750 42.11 -10.42 -28.84
C SER A 750 42.17 -9.75 -27.47
N ASN A 751 41.74 -8.48 -27.36
CA ASN A 751 41.60 -7.73 -26.12
C ASN A 751 40.15 -7.76 -25.57
N ILE A 752 39.31 -8.70 -25.99
CA ILE A 752 38.02 -9.00 -25.36
C ILE A 752 38.15 -10.28 -24.54
N ASP A 753 37.87 -10.23 -23.25
CA ASP A 753 38.02 -11.39 -22.35
C ASP A 753 36.82 -12.36 -22.49
N PRO A 754 37.03 -13.61 -22.96
CA PRO A 754 35.96 -14.60 -23.11
C PRO A 754 35.35 -15.08 -21.78
N LYS A 755 35.93 -14.74 -20.62
CA LYS A 755 35.33 -14.99 -19.30
C LYS A 755 34.44 -13.84 -18.83
N ARG A 756 34.60 -12.64 -19.38
CA ARG A 756 33.86 -11.42 -19.00
C ARG A 756 32.82 -11.08 -20.07
N MET A 757 32.02 -12.08 -20.42
CA MET A 757 30.90 -11.98 -21.35
C MET A 757 29.55 -12.02 -20.61
N GLY A 758 28.64 -11.12 -20.97
CA GLY A 758 27.26 -11.10 -20.46
C GLY A 758 26.20 -11.04 -21.57
N LEU A 759 25.03 -11.58 -21.26
CA LEU A 759 23.85 -11.58 -22.13
C LEU A 759 22.85 -10.50 -21.69
N GLN A 760 22.27 -9.76 -22.63
CA GLN A 760 21.08 -8.94 -22.37
C GLN A 760 20.06 -9.03 -23.50
N GLY A 761 18.77 -9.06 -23.17
CA GLY A 761 17.72 -8.93 -24.17
C GLY A 761 16.36 -8.62 -23.55
N GLN A 762 15.48 -8.02 -24.35
CA GLN A 762 14.12 -7.62 -23.97
C GLN A 762 13.08 -8.42 -24.78
N SER A 763 11.96 -8.80 -24.17
CA SER A 763 10.84 -9.51 -24.81
C SER A 763 11.27 -10.80 -25.49
N TRP A 764 11.34 -10.81 -26.83
CA TRP A 764 11.91 -11.92 -27.59
C TRP A 764 13.41 -12.15 -27.30
N GLY A 765 14.19 -11.08 -27.17
CA GLY A 765 15.55 -11.13 -26.62
C GLY A 765 15.58 -11.57 -25.14
N GLY A 766 14.52 -11.30 -24.38
CA GLY A 766 14.36 -11.77 -23.01
C GLY A 766 14.19 -13.29 -22.96
N TYR A 767 13.30 -13.83 -23.81
CA TYR A 767 13.15 -15.27 -24.07
C TYR A 767 14.49 -15.90 -24.50
N GLN A 768 15.16 -15.33 -25.50
CA GLN A 768 16.44 -15.84 -25.99
C GLN A 768 17.48 -15.89 -24.87
N THR A 769 17.56 -14.85 -24.04
CA THR A 769 18.44 -14.82 -22.86
C THR A 769 18.10 -15.93 -21.87
N ALA A 770 16.82 -16.11 -21.55
CA ALA A 770 16.36 -17.16 -20.65
C ALA A 770 16.58 -18.57 -21.22
N GLN A 771 16.48 -18.76 -22.54
CA GLN A 771 16.74 -20.03 -23.22
C GLN A 771 18.24 -20.36 -23.26
N LEU A 772 19.09 -19.41 -23.65
CA LEU A 772 20.54 -19.62 -23.84
C LEU A 772 21.22 -20.12 -22.57
N ILE A 773 20.88 -19.60 -21.39
CA ILE A 773 21.45 -20.04 -20.11
C ILE A 773 21.05 -21.48 -19.71
N THR A 774 20.10 -22.11 -20.42
CA THR A 774 19.79 -23.55 -20.28
C THR A 774 20.60 -24.43 -21.25
N MET A 775 21.19 -23.81 -22.28
CA MET A 775 21.92 -24.45 -23.38
C MET A 775 23.44 -24.29 -23.26
N THR A 776 23.93 -23.25 -22.59
CA THR A 776 25.36 -23.00 -22.36
C THR A 776 25.63 -22.28 -21.05
N ASP A 777 26.84 -22.47 -20.51
CA ASP A 777 27.41 -21.82 -19.33
C ASP A 777 28.56 -20.86 -19.67
N ARG A 778 28.73 -20.50 -20.96
CA ARG A 778 29.77 -19.58 -21.46
C ARG A 778 29.68 -18.13 -20.97
N PHE A 779 28.56 -17.73 -20.36
CA PHE A 779 28.29 -16.33 -19.97
C PHE A 779 28.29 -16.18 -18.45
N ALA A 780 29.03 -15.19 -17.94
CA ALA A 780 29.20 -14.95 -16.51
C ALA A 780 27.96 -14.35 -15.84
N ALA A 781 27.12 -13.65 -16.62
CA ALA A 781 25.86 -13.08 -16.16
C ALA A 781 24.85 -12.93 -17.31
N ALA A 782 23.56 -12.99 -17.00
CA ALA A 782 22.48 -12.79 -17.96
C ALA A 782 21.41 -11.86 -17.39
N MET A 783 20.91 -10.93 -18.20
CA MET A 783 19.78 -10.07 -17.87
C MET A 783 18.65 -10.23 -18.90
N ALA A 784 17.49 -10.70 -18.45
CA ALA A 784 16.31 -10.92 -19.28
C ALA A 784 15.21 -9.92 -18.92
N GLY A 785 14.95 -8.97 -19.82
CA GLY A 785 13.80 -8.06 -19.75
C GLY A 785 12.55 -8.68 -20.35
N ALA A 786 11.42 -8.69 -19.64
CA ALA A 786 10.13 -9.23 -20.08
C ALA A 786 10.18 -10.60 -20.79
N PRO A 787 10.87 -11.62 -20.25
CA PRO A 787 11.06 -12.91 -20.93
C PRO A 787 9.75 -13.70 -21.07
N VAL A 788 9.60 -14.43 -22.18
CA VAL A 788 8.74 -15.63 -22.22
C VAL A 788 9.56 -16.79 -21.66
N GLY A 789 9.13 -17.35 -20.53
CA GLY A 789 9.77 -18.49 -19.86
C GLY A 789 9.15 -19.84 -20.19
N ASN A 790 7.91 -19.84 -20.68
CA ASN A 790 7.11 -21.04 -20.93
C ASN A 790 6.15 -20.76 -22.11
N MET A 791 6.50 -21.23 -23.31
CA MET A 791 5.66 -21.04 -24.50
C MET A 791 4.33 -21.80 -24.42
N PHE A 792 4.20 -22.85 -23.61
CA PHE A 792 2.89 -23.51 -23.38
C PHE A 792 1.91 -22.58 -22.66
N SER A 793 2.27 -22.06 -21.48
CA SER A 793 1.40 -21.14 -20.74
C SER A 793 1.21 -19.82 -21.48
N ALA A 794 2.24 -19.38 -22.21
CA ALA A 794 2.22 -18.16 -23.00
C ALA A 794 1.48 -18.24 -24.34
N TYR A 795 1.22 -19.44 -24.88
CA TYR A 795 0.44 -19.68 -26.12
C TYR A 795 -1.05 -19.37 -25.92
N GLY A 796 -1.65 -19.89 -24.84
CA GLY A 796 -3.02 -19.59 -24.43
C GLY A 796 -3.18 -18.22 -23.76
N GLY A 797 -2.09 -17.47 -23.58
CA GLY A 797 -2.12 -16.13 -23.00
C GLY A 797 -2.74 -15.07 -23.92
N ILE A 798 -3.11 -13.94 -23.33
CA ILE A 798 -3.56 -12.74 -24.04
C ILE A 798 -2.41 -11.73 -24.16
N ARG A 799 -2.27 -11.09 -25.33
CA ARG A 799 -1.43 -9.91 -25.53
C ARG A 799 -2.25 -8.69 -25.16
N TRP A 800 -2.35 -8.38 -23.86
CA TRP A 800 -3.29 -7.39 -23.30
C TRP A 800 -3.26 -6.02 -23.98
N GLY A 801 -2.09 -5.53 -24.41
CA GLY A 801 -1.94 -4.30 -25.21
C GLY A 801 -2.54 -4.35 -26.64
N SER A 802 -3.20 -5.45 -26.99
CA SER A 802 -3.99 -5.63 -28.22
C SER A 802 -5.29 -6.43 -28.02
N GLY A 803 -5.52 -7.01 -26.82
CA GLY A 803 -6.62 -7.95 -26.55
C GLY A 803 -6.56 -9.29 -27.30
N TYR A 804 -5.70 -9.44 -28.30
CA TYR A 804 -5.58 -10.67 -29.09
C TYR A 804 -5.01 -11.85 -28.29
N SER A 805 -5.51 -13.04 -28.60
CA SER A 805 -4.83 -14.31 -28.29
C SER A 805 -3.39 -14.27 -28.79
N ARG A 806 -2.45 -14.85 -28.05
CA ARG A 806 -1.03 -14.90 -28.44
C ARG A 806 -0.71 -16.01 -29.44
N GLN A 807 -1.66 -16.87 -29.81
CA GLN A 807 -1.46 -18.01 -30.71
C GLN A 807 -0.76 -17.64 -32.03
N PHE A 808 -1.16 -16.54 -32.68
CA PHE A 808 -0.53 -16.05 -33.92
C PHE A 808 0.95 -15.66 -33.73
N GLN A 809 1.39 -15.35 -32.50
CA GLN A 809 2.80 -15.08 -32.19
C GLN A 809 3.64 -16.34 -32.29
N TYR A 810 3.08 -17.51 -31.96
CA TYR A 810 3.80 -18.78 -32.02
C TYR A 810 3.64 -19.47 -33.37
N GLU A 811 2.42 -19.53 -33.90
CA GLU A 811 2.11 -20.27 -35.12
C GLU A 811 2.61 -19.56 -36.39
N HIS A 812 2.53 -18.24 -36.47
CA HIS A 812 2.65 -17.51 -37.74
C HIS A 812 3.61 -16.32 -37.75
N SER A 813 3.99 -15.80 -36.58
CA SER A 813 4.91 -14.66 -36.48
C SER A 813 6.09 -14.98 -35.55
N GLN A 814 6.33 -14.19 -34.50
CA GLN A 814 7.65 -14.06 -33.87
C GLN A 814 8.31 -15.36 -33.39
N SER A 815 7.58 -16.31 -32.82
CA SER A 815 8.18 -17.58 -32.35
C SER A 815 8.30 -18.64 -33.44
N ARG A 816 7.69 -18.44 -34.61
CA ARG A 816 7.95 -19.22 -35.85
C ARG A 816 7.80 -20.74 -35.68
N ILE A 817 6.99 -21.21 -34.73
CA ILE A 817 6.81 -22.65 -34.43
C ILE A 817 6.04 -23.35 -35.55
N GLY A 818 5.11 -22.66 -36.23
CA GLY A 818 4.40 -23.19 -37.41
C GLY A 818 3.30 -24.24 -37.11
N LYS A 819 3.01 -24.49 -35.83
CA LYS A 819 2.16 -25.58 -35.31
C LYS A 819 1.43 -25.16 -34.04
N THR A 820 0.25 -25.71 -33.78
CA THR A 820 -0.42 -25.52 -32.48
C THR A 820 0.28 -26.33 -31.38
N ILE A 821 -0.03 -26.05 -30.11
CA ILE A 821 0.46 -26.84 -28.97
C ILE A 821 -0.02 -28.30 -28.96
N TRP A 822 -1.01 -28.64 -29.80
CA TRP A 822 -1.57 -29.99 -29.91
C TRP A 822 -0.98 -30.79 -31.07
N ASP A 823 -0.60 -30.11 -32.17
CA ASP A 823 0.01 -30.76 -33.34
C ASP A 823 1.47 -31.16 -33.11
N SER A 824 2.19 -30.40 -32.29
CA SER A 824 3.64 -30.53 -32.09
C SER A 824 4.07 -30.04 -30.68
N PRO A 825 3.55 -30.65 -29.60
CA PRO A 825 3.84 -30.24 -28.22
C PRO A 825 5.35 -30.23 -27.89
N GLU A 826 6.12 -31.15 -28.48
CA GLU A 826 7.57 -31.25 -28.30
C GLU A 826 8.34 -29.99 -28.76
N LEU A 827 7.89 -29.30 -29.81
CA LEU A 827 8.47 -28.02 -30.22
C LEU A 827 8.24 -26.92 -29.17
N TYR A 828 7.09 -26.95 -28.49
CA TYR A 828 6.80 -26.03 -27.39
C TYR A 828 7.58 -26.39 -26.12
N VAL A 829 7.96 -27.67 -25.90
CA VAL A 829 8.91 -28.06 -24.84
C VAL A 829 10.32 -27.59 -25.17
N GLU A 830 10.82 -27.86 -26.38
CA GLU A 830 12.16 -27.48 -26.85
C GLU A 830 12.42 -25.98 -26.65
N ASN A 831 11.45 -25.15 -27.05
CA ASN A 831 11.57 -23.70 -27.06
C ASN A 831 11.06 -23.03 -25.76
N SER A 832 10.88 -23.77 -24.66
CA SER A 832 10.43 -23.22 -23.36
C SER A 832 11.53 -23.32 -22.28
N PRO A 833 12.13 -22.18 -21.85
CA PRO A 833 13.20 -22.16 -20.86
C PRO A 833 12.89 -22.88 -19.53
N ILE A 834 11.62 -22.93 -19.11
CA ILE A 834 11.18 -23.55 -17.84
C ILE A 834 11.61 -25.01 -17.70
N PHE A 835 11.61 -25.80 -18.79
CA PHE A 835 12.07 -27.19 -18.78
C PHE A 835 13.60 -27.31 -18.71
N GLY A 836 14.32 -26.23 -19.02
CA GLY A 836 15.78 -26.15 -18.98
C GLY A 836 16.37 -25.66 -17.65
N LEU A 837 15.55 -25.13 -16.72
CA LEU A 837 16.02 -24.54 -15.45
C LEU A 837 16.95 -25.44 -14.59
N PRO A 838 16.77 -26.79 -14.53
CA PRO A 838 17.72 -27.67 -13.87
C PRO A 838 19.16 -27.60 -14.40
N LYS A 839 19.37 -27.19 -15.67
CA LYS A 839 20.69 -27.06 -16.31
C LYS A 839 21.40 -25.72 -16.02
N VAL A 840 20.64 -24.65 -15.74
CA VAL A 840 21.15 -23.27 -15.61
C VAL A 840 22.30 -23.17 -14.59
N LYS A 841 23.40 -22.53 -15.00
CA LYS A 841 24.53 -22.14 -14.11
C LYS A 841 24.73 -20.64 -14.02
N THR A 842 24.52 -19.91 -15.13
CA THR A 842 24.67 -18.45 -15.21
C THR A 842 23.66 -17.74 -14.29
N PRO A 843 24.11 -16.82 -13.42
CA PRO A 843 23.23 -15.98 -12.61
C PRO A 843 22.29 -15.12 -13.48
N LEU A 844 21.01 -15.08 -13.14
CA LEU A 844 19.97 -14.41 -13.93
C LEU A 844 19.37 -13.22 -13.20
N LEU A 845 19.49 -12.03 -13.79
CA LEU A 845 18.69 -10.85 -13.43
C LEU A 845 17.47 -10.79 -14.35
N ILE A 846 16.28 -11.01 -13.81
CA ILE A 846 15.03 -10.76 -14.52
C ILE A 846 14.60 -9.32 -14.24
N MET A 847 14.26 -8.58 -15.29
CA MET A 847 13.42 -7.40 -15.21
C MET A 847 12.10 -7.75 -15.88
N HIS A 848 10.99 -7.51 -15.21
CA HIS A 848 9.65 -7.68 -15.77
C HIS A 848 8.75 -6.80 -14.90
N ASN A 849 7.63 -6.30 -15.44
CA ASN A 849 6.81 -5.33 -14.74
C ASN A 849 5.39 -5.89 -14.58
N ASP A 850 4.75 -5.58 -13.45
CA ASP A 850 3.45 -6.15 -13.07
C ASP A 850 2.25 -5.70 -13.95
N GLU A 851 2.42 -4.71 -14.83
CA GLU A 851 1.43 -4.26 -15.83
C GLU A 851 1.84 -4.56 -17.30
N ASP A 852 2.78 -5.51 -17.56
CA ASP A 852 3.25 -5.85 -18.92
C ASP A 852 2.13 -6.37 -19.86
N GLY A 853 1.80 -5.56 -20.87
CA GLY A 853 0.76 -5.84 -21.85
C GLY A 853 1.17 -6.65 -23.09
N ALA A 854 2.45 -6.99 -23.28
CA ALA A 854 2.90 -7.76 -24.45
C ALA A 854 3.37 -9.18 -24.09
N VAL A 855 3.98 -9.36 -22.92
CA VAL A 855 4.38 -10.64 -22.35
C VAL A 855 3.84 -10.71 -20.92
N PRO A 856 2.87 -11.60 -20.61
CA PRO A 856 2.31 -11.68 -19.27
C PRO A 856 3.39 -11.79 -18.19
N TRP A 857 3.36 -10.86 -17.24
CA TRP A 857 4.24 -10.75 -16.06
C TRP A 857 4.54 -12.10 -15.36
N TYR A 858 3.55 -13.00 -15.32
CA TYR A 858 3.70 -14.36 -14.81
C TYR A 858 4.84 -15.16 -15.43
N GLN A 859 5.28 -14.87 -16.66
CA GLN A 859 6.42 -15.53 -17.30
C GLN A 859 7.75 -15.24 -16.58
N GLY A 860 7.93 -14.02 -16.05
CA GLY A 860 9.06 -13.69 -15.18
C GLY A 860 8.94 -14.37 -13.81
N ILE A 861 7.73 -14.48 -13.27
CA ILE A 861 7.46 -15.23 -12.03
C ILE A 861 7.75 -16.73 -12.20
N GLU A 862 7.32 -17.38 -13.28
CA GLU A 862 7.57 -18.80 -13.57
C GLU A 862 9.07 -19.10 -13.56
N LEU A 863 9.89 -18.26 -14.21
CA LEU A 863 11.35 -18.39 -14.19
C LEU A 863 11.96 -18.14 -12.81
N TYR A 864 11.56 -17.06 -12.14
CA TYR A 864 12.07 -16.72 -10.79
C TYR A 864 11.74 -17.80 -9.77
N THR A 865 10.48 -18.24 -9.72
CA THR A 865 10.01 -19.24 -8.74
C THR A 865 10.59 -20.62 -9.02
N GLY A 866 10.73 -21.02 -10.30
CA GLY A 866 11.44 -22.25 -10.68
C GLY A 866 12.91 -22.25 -10.25
N LEU A 867 13.65 -21.18 -10.57
CA LEU A 867 15.06 -21.06 -10.16
C LEU A 867 15.23 -20.95 -8.63
N ARG A 868 14.34 -20.24 -7.93
CA ARG A 868 14.30 -20.20 -6.45
C ARG A 868 14.00 -21.57 -5.85
N ARG A 869 13.07 -22.35 -6.41
CA ARG A 869 12.74 -23.71 -5.94
C ARG A 869 13.91 -24.68 -6.10
N LEU A 870 14.77 -24.42 -7.09
CA LEU A 870 16.03 -25.11 -7.37
C LEU A 870 17.25 -24.49 -6.64
N GLN A 871 17.05 -23.49 -5.76
CA GLN A 871 18.09 -22.79 -5.00
C GLN A 871 19.21 -22.15 -5.87
N LYS A 872 18.85 -21.63 -7.05
CA LYS A 872 19.80 -21.01 -7.99
C LYS A 872 19.84 -19.49 -7.87
N PRO A 873 20.99 -18.83 -8.16
CA PRO A 873 21.10 -17.37 -8.17
C PRO A 873 20.18 -16.73 -9.20
N VAL A 874 19.07 -16.17 -8.72
CA VAL A 874 18.11 -15.40 -9.51
C VAL A 874 17.62 -14.20 -8.71
N TRP A 875 17.40 -13.09 -9.41
CA TRP A 875 16.77 -11.88 -8.89
C TRP A 875 15.71 -11.42 -9.86
N LEU A 876 14.59 -10.92 -9.34
CA LEU A 876 13.52 -10.34 -10.16
C LEU A 876 13.28 -8.90 -9.69
N LEU A 877 13.58 -7.94 -10.56
CA LEU A 877 13.28 -6.53 -10.40
C LEU A 877 11.88 -6.27 -10.96
N ASN A 878 10.89 -6.22 -10.07
CA ASN A 878 9.53 -5.79 -10.42
C ASN A 878 9.44 -4.27 -10.30
N TYR A 879 9.08 -3.55 -11.35
CA TYR A 879 8.84 -2.12 -11.26
C TYR A 879 7.35 -1.84 -11.31
N ASN A 880 6.79 -1.44 -10.16
CA ASN A 880 5.33 -1.46 -9.98
C ASN A 880 4.62 -0.44 -10.87
N GLY A 881 3.63 -0.90 -11.63
CA GLY A 881 2.74 -0.16 -12.51
C GLY A 881 3.40 0.38 -13.77
N ASP A 882 4.36 -0.36 -14.32
CA ASP A 882 4.97 -0.08 -15.62
C ASP A 882 4.59 -1.20 -16.62
N ASP A 883 4.50 -0.86 -17.91
CA ASP A 883 4.15 -1.78 -19.01
C ASP A 883 5.40 -2.59 -19.47
N HIS A 884 5.31 -3.31 -20.60
CA HIS A 884 6.35 -4.11 -21.25
C HIS A 884 7.73 -3.45 -21.40
N ASN A 885 7.75 -2.12 -21.36
CA ASN A 885 8.93 -1.31 -21.14
C ASN A 885 8.58 -0.33 -20.02
N LEU A 886 9.53 -0.05 -19.12
CA LEU A 886 9.33 0.91 -18.04
C LEU A 886 8.87 2.26 -18.58
N MET A 887 8.07 3.00 -17.83
CA MET A 887 7.53 4.31 -18.20
C MET A 887 7.94 5.41 -17.20
N LYS A 888 8.16 5.07 -15.93
CA LYS A 888 8.46 6.03 -14.85
C LYS A 888 9.93 6.46 -14.77
N PRO A 889 10.24 7.70 -14.31
CA PRO A 889 11.61 8.22 -14.30
C PRO A 889 12.49 7.45 -13.32
N ALA A 890 12.06 7.39 -12.05
CA ALA A 890 12.84 6.80 -10.98
C ALA A 890 12.97 5.27 -11.11
N ASN A 891 11.96 4.60 -11.69
CA ASN A 891 12.04 3.16 -11.98
C ASN A 891 13.07 2.89 -13.08
N ARG A 892 13.04 3.66 -14.18
CA ARG A 892 14.06 3.55 -15.24
C ARG A 892 15.46 3.97 -14.77
N MET A 893 15.58 4.98 -13.88
CA MET A 893 16.83 5.38 -13.20
C MET A 893 17.44 4.19 -12.46
N ASP A 894 16.63 3.56 -11.64
CA ASP A 894 16.99 2.42 -10.81
C ASP A 894 17.29 1.17 -11.65
N LEU A 895 16.60 0.93 -12.77
CA LEU A 895 17.00 -0.10 -13.73
C LEU A 895 18.38 0.22 -14.35
N SER A 896 18.62 1.47 -14.73
CA SER A 896 19.90 1.91 -15.28
C SER A 896 21.03 1.66 -14.27
N ILE A 897 20.83 2.01 -12.99
CA ILE A 897 21.79 1.72 -11.92
C ILE A 897 21.94 0.20 -11.70
N ARG A 898 20.87 -0.55 -11.47
CA ARG A 898 20.96 -1.98 -11.10
C ARG A 898 21.46 -2.86 -12.22
N MET A 899 20.98 -2.68 -13.45
CA MET A 899 21.50 -3.41 -14.62
C MET A 899 22.99 -3.10 -14.83
N ARG A 900 23.40 -1.84 -14.62
CA ARG A 900 24.81 -1.45 -14.68
C ARG A 900 25.65 -2.08 -13.58
N GLN A 901 25.19 -2.06 -12.33
CA GLN A 901 25.89 -2.67 -11.19
C GLN A 901 25.99 -4.19 -11.30
N PHE A 902 24.94 -4.86 -11.78
CA PHE A 902 24.92 -6.30 -12.03
C PHE A 902 26.00 -6.71 -13.04
N PHE A 903 26.07 -6.03 -14.18
CA PHE A 903 27.12 -6.30 -15.17
C PHE A 903 28.51 -5.85 -14.70
N ASP A 904 28.63 -4.71 -14.01
CA ASP A 904 29.91 -4.23 -13.48
C ASP A 904 30.52 -5.19 -12.44
N TYR A 905 29.70 -5.85 -11.63
CA TYR A 905 30.13 -6.91 -10.70
C TYR A 905 30.71 -8.10 -11.48
N TYR A 906 29.90 -8.72 -12.35
CA TYR A 906 30.28 -9.96 -13.03
C TYR A 906 31.30 -9.80 -14.17
N LEU A 907 31.42 -8.62 -14.78
CA LEU A 907 32.19 -8.40 -16.03
C LEU A 907 33.32 -7.36 -15.89
N LEU A 908 33.33 -6.55 -14.83
CA LEU A 908 34.42 -5.60 -14.53
C LEU A 908 35.07 -5.87 -13.16
N ASN A 909 34.72 -6.95 -12.46
CA ASN A 909 35.23 -7.30 -11.13
C ASN A 909 35.08 -6.17 -10.10
N LYS A 910 34.05 -5.32 -10.22
CA LYS A 910 33.70 -4.37 -9.15
C LYS A 910 33.12 -5.13 -7.95
N PRO A 911 33.14 -4.59 -6.72
CA PRO A 911 32.58 -5.30 -5.57
C PRO A 911 31.06 -5.51 -5.69
N GLU A 912 30.53 -6.49 -4.96
CA GLU A 912 29.13 -6.92 -5.06
C GLU A 912 28.19 -5.81 -4.56
N PRO A 913 27.16 -5.39 -5.31
CA PRO A 913 26.20 -4.41 -4.82
C PRO A 913 25.29 -5.02 -3.75
N LEU A 914 25.07 -4.32 -2.63
CA LEU A 914 24.36 -4.86 -1.47
C LEU A 914 22.93 -5.34 -1.78
N TRP A 915 22.26 -4.75 -2.77
CA TRP A 915 20.92 -5.20 -3.20
C TRP A 915 20.92 -6.59 -3.82
N LEU A 916 22.02 -7.00 -4.45
CA LEU A 916 22.21 -8.31 -5.07
C LEU A 916 22.55 -9.37 -4.01
N LYS A 917 23.36 -8.98 -3.02
CA LYS A 917 23.81 -9.85 -1.92
C LYS A 917 22.70 -10.22 -0.92
N GLU A 918 21.86 -9.25 -0.58
CA GLU A 918 20.94 -9.32 0.55
C GLU A 918 19.45 -9.17 0.18
N GLY A 919 19.14 -8.67 -1.02
CA GLY A 919 17.81 -8.16 -1.34
C GLY A 919 17.46 -6.89 -0.55
N ILE A 920 16.24 -6.39 -0.77
CA ILE A 920 15.66 -5.26 -0.03
C ILE A 920 14.28 -5.68 0.47
N PRO A 921 14.13 -6.05 1.76
CA PRO A 921 12.84 -6.36 2.34
C PRO A 921 11.86 -5.20 2.16
N ALA A 922 10.55 -5.47 2.02
CA ALA A 922 9.56 -4.41 1.77
C ALA A 922 9.60 -3.29 2.83
N ILE A 923 9.94 -3.61 4.09
CA ILE A 923 10.10 -2.63 5.19
C ILE A 923 11.28 -1.67 5.01
N GLN A 924 12.25 -1.99 4.13
CA GLN A 924 13.38 -1.15 3.72
C GLN A 924 13.18 -0.47 2.36
N LYS A 925 12.16 -0.86 1.57
CA LYS A 925 11.84 -0.27 0.26
C LYS A 925 11.69 1.26 0.36
N GLY A 926 12.45 1.98 -0.45
CA GLY A 926 12.45 3.45 -0.45
C GLY A 926 13.08 4.12 0.79
N LYS A 927 13.68 3.35 1.71
CA LYS A 927 14.54 3.85 2.80
C LYS A 927 16.01 3.66 2.48
N ASN A 928 16.38 2.47 2.01
CA ASN A 928 17.70 2.16 1.50
C ASN A 928 17.55 1.46 0.13
N TYR A 929 18.25 1.96 -0.89
CA TYR A 929 18.27 1.39 -2.24
C TYR A 929 19.38 0.33 -2.44
N LYS A 930 20.25 0.15 -1.43
CA LYS A 930 21.38 -0.78 -1.40
C LYS A 930 22.25 -0.71 -2.67
N TYR A 931 22.47 0.51 -3.15
CA TYR A 931 23.35 0.81 -4.29
C TYR A 931 24.83 0.81 -3.89
N GLU A 932 25.13 0.83 -2.60
CA GLU A 932 26.45 0.64 -2.03
C GLU A 932 27.01 -0.72 -2.46
N LEU A 933 28.33 -0.77 -2.65
CA LEU A 933 29.05 -2.01 -2.96
C LEU A 933 29.68 -2.55 -1.67
N THR A 934 29.96 -3.86 -1.62
CA THR A 934 30.72 -4.44 -0.51
C THR A 934 32.12 -3.87 -0.40
N GLU A 935 32.64 -3.81 0.82
CA GLU A 935 34.07 -3.69 1.10
C GLU A 935 34.87 -4.90 0.57
#